data_AF-A0A8X8BU17-F1
#
_entry.id   AF-A0A8X8BU17-F1
#
_cell.length_a   1.000
_cell.length_b   1.000
_cell.length_c   1.000
_cell.angle_alpha   90.00
_cell.angle_beta   90.00
_cell.angle_gamma   90.00
#
_symmetry.space_group_name_H-M   'P 1'
#
loop_
_entity.id
_entity.type
_entity.pdbx_description
1 polymer ?
#
loop_
_entity_poly.entity_id
_entity_poly.type
_entity_poly.pdbx_seq_one_letter_code
_entity_poly.pdbx_strand_id
1 'polypeptide(L)'
;MGTKSGSGFYLSKSTVAFFTLLFAALFIAFTVFAVLYLRRTGFCTLNKEEESDKVKPLNCTVVPTPGRQGIWDHYRLPTSLVPINYQLELWPRFHPESPESTFTGDVNITFQCKNATDVILLHSEQIEVTVVELVRFEIGTEAPQILEVWRSSLYSYLVINLNETLTENSIYVLRVNFSGVIDNSTGGFMKMDYEEDGRNLSVITTQMEPTYARSVFPCFDEPSFKATFDIRLIYLPNYVALSNMPAINTSPISDEDGVIWKVTTFNTTLKMSTYIVAFVICEFSYIEMIEHGNEIRIWARKSAIENGEADYALNITGAIIRHVMDYLNVSYPLTKTELVAVPEFPASGMENWGLIIFHENSLLFDYNSQNEVKLPASVKTIMDKWTMQTGYPVITLNATTGTLSQEPFDAKLRQATSANNTWYVPIEWIKNGSAQPLTWLKSKEERSFSDEEEEKLQMALSLEKSNLHLVIETVSFILEQVQLELRQVLSKIEVSIQENSVKLSTLTDQLEYFKETFTNRIEMAEHLAASAEERAVNVSSECKKLGEKLGDRLAALEDGSRRYNVRIEDLPENRESSNPVKFAAELFSKIIGDDFKAESEIAMAYRVRGSNTVRPRPRSFIVRFERLSFKLEVMALLRNKEDIIYENNHILIFPDFSPATATKRAAFYNIKQRLRQASVKYSLLYLAKLKVEWQGQFYVFASKEAAEKELRKLIPGLF
;
A
#
# COMPACT_ATOMS: atom_id res chain seq x y z
N MET A 1 26.56 11.77 -97.37
CA MET A 1 25.75 10.94 -96.45
C MET A 1 26.00 11.51 -95.06
N GLY A 2 25.17 12.32 -94.42
CA GLY A 2 23.72 12.23 -94.26
C GLY A 2 23.44 11.60 -92.90
N THR A 3 23.19 12.42 -91.87
CA THR A 3 22.34 12.23 -90.65
C THR A 3 22.75 13.28 -89.60
N LYS A 4 22.06 14.43 -89.53
CA LYS A 4 20.83 14.71 -88.76
C LYS A 4 21.05 14.89 -87.25
N SER A 5 21.15 16.17 -86.88
CA SER A 5 20.64 16.83 -85.67
C SER A 5 19.72 15.99 -84.79
N GLY A 6 20.15 15.70 -83.56
CA GLY A 6 19.30 15.24 -82.46
C GLY A 6 18.70 16.45 -81.74
N SER A 7 17.38 16.56 -81.83
CA SER A 7 16.50 17.59 -81.27
C SER A 7 16.56 17.67 -79.74
N GLY A 8 16.82 18.87 -79.22
CA GLY A 8 16.44 19.23 -77.85
C GLY A 8 14.93 19.43 -77.73
N PHE A 9 14.35 18.96 -76.63
CA PHE A 9 12.93 19.16 -76.31
C PHE A 9 12.73 20.55 -75.68
N TYR A 10 12.09 21.46 -76.41
CA TYR A 10 11.60 22.73 -75.88
C TYR A 10 10.18 22.54 -75.34
N LEU A 11 10.01 22.54 -74.02
CA LEU A 11 8.70 22.58 -73.37
C LEU A 11 8.22 24.03 -73.28
N SER A 12 6.98 24.30 -73.70
CA SER A 12 6.39 25.63 -73.60
C SER A 12 6.23 26.04 -72.12
N LYS A 13 6.34 27.34 -71.81
CA LYS A 13 6.18 27.84 -70.43
C LYS A 13 4.84 27.39 -69.80
N SER A 14 3.79 27.28 -70.61
CA SER A 14 2.49 26.78 -70.17
C SER A 14 2.51 25.30 -69.80
N THR A 15 3.28 24.49 -70.53
CA THR A 15 3.46 23.06 -70.25
C THR A 15 4.26 22.85 -68.96
N VAL A 16 5.30 23.67 -68.75
CA VAL A 16 6.07 23.64 -67.50
C VAL A 16 5.19 24.06 -66.32
N ALA A 17 4.40 25.12 -66.46
CA ALA A 17 3.47 25.58 -65.43
C ALA A 17 2.42 24.51 -65.06
N PHE A 18 1.89 23.80 -66.06
CA PHE A 18 0.95 22.70 -65.86
C PHE A 18 1.60 21.54 -65.08
N PHE A 19 2.81 21.12 -65.45
CA PHE A 19 3.51 20.05 -64.74
C PHE A 19 3.94 20.46 -63.32
N THR A 20 4.30 21.72 -63.08
CA THR A 20 4.60 22.21 -61.72
C THR A 20 3.36 22.26 -60.84
N LEU A 21 2.20 22.67 -61.38
CA LEU A 21 0.93 22.63 -60.65
C LEU A 21 0.49 21.19 -60.37
N LEU A 22 0.69 20.28 -61.33
CA LEU A 22 0.41 18.86 -61.16
C LEU A 22 1.30 18.25 -60.06
N PHE A 23 2.58 18.60 -60.03
CA PHE A 23 3.50 18.14 -58.98
C PHE A 23 3.15 18.68 -57.60
N ALA A 24 2.75 19.96 -57.51
CA ALA A 24 2.29 20.55 -56.26
C ALA A 24 0.99 19.88 -55.76
N ALA A 25 0.05 19.61 -56.66
CA ALA A 25 -1.19 18.89 -56.32
C ALA A 25 -0.91 17.45 -55.86
N LEU A 26 0.01 16.74 -56.50
CA LEU A 26 0.44 15.40 -56.09
C LEU A 26 1.17 15.39 -54.75
N PHE A 27 1.99 16.41 -54.47
CA PHE A 27 2.67 16.56 -53.18
C PHE A 27 1.68 16.82 -52.04
N ILE A 28 0.69 17.69 -52.28
CA ILE A 28 -0.40 17.92 -51.31
C ILE A 28 -1.20 16.64 -51.10
N ALA A 29 -1.55 15.92 -52.17
CA ALA A 29 -2.26 14.64 -52.07
C ALA A 29 -1.45 13.61 -51.26
N PHE A 30 -0.13 13.54 -51.45
CA PHE A 30 0.75 12.66 -50.67
C PHE A 30 0.82 13.07 -49.19
N THR A 31 0.91 14.36 -48.88
CA THR A 31 0.89 14.84 -47.49
C THR A 31 -0.44 14.56 -46.79
N VAL A 32 -1.57 14.72 -47.49
CA VAL A 32 -2.89 14.36 -46.97
C VAL A 32 -3.00 12.85 -46.75
N PHE A 33 -2.47 12.04 -47.67
CA PHE A 33 -2.46 10.58 -47.52
C PHE A 33 -1.56 10.11 -46.36
N ALA A 34 -0.41 10.77 -46.15
CA ALA A 34 0.48 10.50 -45.02
C ALA A 34 -0.15 10.90 -43.68
N VAL A 35 -0.88 12.03 -43.63
CA VAL A 35 -1.66 12.42 -42.45
C VAL A 35 -2.82 11.44 -42.20
N LEU A 36 -3.53 10.99 -43.24
CA LEU A 36 -4.59 9.97 -43.13
C LEU A 36 -4.05 8.59 -42.73
N TYR A 37 -2.81 8.24 -43.07
CA TYR A 37 -2.16 7.01 -42.63
C TYR A 37 -1.70 7.10 -41.17
N LEU A 38 -1.07 8.21 -40.78
CA LEU A 38 -0.70 8.48 -39.37
C LEU A 38 -1.94 8.56 -38.46
N ARG A 39 -3.06 9.06 -38.98
CA ARG A 39 -4.39 9.08 -38.32
C ARG A 39 -5.17 7.77 -38.50
N ARG A 40 -4.61 6.74 -39.15
CA ARG A 40 -5.18 5.38 -39.23
C ARG A 40 -4.41 4.40 -38.34
N THR A 41 -3.15 4.70 -38.01
CA THR A 41 -2.38 4.05 -36.94
C THR A 41 -2.62 4.68 -35.57
N GLY A 42 -3.13 5.92 -35.52
CA GLY A 42 -3.84 6.45 -34.35
C GLY A 42 -5.35 6.34 -34.58
N PHE A 43 -6.09 5.70 -33.68
CA PHE A 43 -7.57 5.55 -33.68
C PHE A 43 -8.19 4.54 -34.64
N CYS A 44 -8.13 3.26 -34.25
CA CYS A 44 -9.25 2.31 -34.37
C CYS A 44 -9.29 1.57 -33.01
N THR A 45 -10.09 2.00 -32.03
CA THR A 45 -11.46 1.49 -31.79
C THR A 45 -11.62 0.02 -32.19
N LEU A 46 -11.34 -0.88 -31.25
CA LEU A 46 -12.02 -2.16 -31.20
C LEU A 46 -13.20 -2.02 -30.24
N ASN A 47 -14.35 -2.45 -30.74
CA ASN A 47 -15.63 -2.38 -30.10
C ASN A 47 -15.58 -2.99 -28.68
N LYS A 48 -16.14 -2.27 -27.71
CA LYS A 48 -16.83 -2.88 -26.58
C LYS A 48 -17.96 -3.74 -27.16
N GLU A 49 -17.73 -5.05 -27.27
CA GLU A 49 -18.66 -6.14 -27.00
C GLU A 49 -18.01 -7.46 -27.47
N GLU A 50 -18.02 -8.46 -26.57
CA GLU A 50 -17.43 -9.82 -26.68
C GLU A 50 -15.92 -9.98 -26.39
N GLU A 51 -15.52 -9.85 -25.13
CA GLU A 51 -14.66 -10.83 -24.43
C GLU A 51 -14.70 -10.60 -22.91
N SER A 52 -15.86 -10.88 -22.33
CA SER A 52 -15.99 -11.15 -20.89
C SER A 52 -15.54 -12.59 -20.66
N ASP A 53 -14.23 -12.84 -20.58
CA ASP A 53 -13.69 -13.91 -19.75
C ASP A 53 -12.15 -13.89 -19.70
N LYS A 54 -11.62 -13.71 -18.48
CA LYS A 54 -10.22 -13.88 -18.02
C LYS A 54 -9.22 -12.72 -18.17
N VAL A 55 -9.49 -11.59 -17.52
CA VAL A 55 -8.40 -10.79 -16.92
C VAL A 55 -8.60 -10.82 -15.41
N LYS A 56 -7.72 -11.55 -14.70
CA LYS A 56 -7.68 -11.50 -13.24
C LYS A 56 -7.09 -10.15 -12.83
N PRO A 57 -7.74 -9.35 -11.97
CA PRO A 57 -7.10 -8.18 -11.39
C PRO A 57 -5.84 -8.66 -10.64
N LEU A 58 -4.69 -8.05 -10.95
CA LEU A 58 -3.50 -8.24 -10.11
C LEU A 58 -3.78 -7.52 -8.78
N ASN A 59 -3.96 -8.30 -7.71
CA ASN A 59 -3.94 -7.73 -6.37
C ASN A 59 -2.50 -7.25 -6.10
N CYS A 60 -2.27 -5.94 -6.22
CA CYS A 60 -1.11 -5.26 -5.64
C CYS A 60 -1.16 -5.50 -4.12
N THR A 61 -0.52 -6.56 -3.67
CA THR A 61 -0.52 -6.92 -2.25
C THR A 61 0.43 -5.99 -1.51
N VAL A 62 -0.13 -5.15 -0.62
CA VAL A 62 0.63 -4.38 0.37
C VAL A 62 1.03 -5.37 1.47
N VAL A 63 1.98 -6.25 1.19
CA VAL A 63 2.58 -7.10 2.24
C VAL A 63 3.94 -6.51 2.57
N PRO A 64 4.10 -5.88 3.75
CA PRO A 64 5.43 -5.65 4.27
C PRO A 64 5.99 -7.05 4.57
N THR A 65 6.88 -7.56 3.72
CA THR A 65 7.48 -8.88 3.98
C THR A 65 8.82 -8.69 4.67
N PRO A 66 8.99 -9.11 5.93
CA PRO A 66 10.29 -9.12 6.58
C PRO A 66 11.17 -10.17 5.89
N GLY A 67 12.31 -9.78 5.33
CA GLY A 67 13.44 -10.69 5.06
C GLY A 67 13.89 -10.92 3.61
N ARG A 68 13.34 -10.24 2.59
CA ARG A 68 13.92 -10.28 1.23
C ARG A 68 14.93 -9.13 1.05
N GLN A 69 16.22 -9.46 1.07
CA GLN A 69 17.26 -8.51 0.65
C GLN A 69 17.30 -8.41 -0.88
N GLY A 70 17.41 -7.19 -1.43
CA GLY A 70 17.43 -6.96 -2.87
C GLY A 70 17.84 -5.54 -3.27
N ILE A 71 17.74 -5.23 -4.56
CA ILE A 71 18.15 -3.92 -5.10
C ILE A 71 17.33 -2.76 -4.53
N TRP A 72 16.11 -3.02 -4.06
CA TRP A 72 15.22 -2.06 -3.39
C TRP A 72 15.66 -1.64 -1.98
N ASP A 73 16.68 -2.28 -1.40
CA ASP A 73 17.26 -1.88 -0.11
C ASP A 73 18.32 -0.76 -0.25
N HIS A 74 18.60 -0.34 -1.49
CA HIS A 74 19.51 0.77 -1.76
C HIS A 74 18.71 2.06 -1.95
N TYR A 75 19.22 3.15 -1.39
CA TYR A 75 18.56 4.47 -1.46
C TYR A 75 18.46 5.04 -2.89
N ARG A 76 19.36 4.63 -3.79
CA ARG A 76 19.44 5.14 -5.17
C ARG A 76 18.94 4.11 -6.16
N LEU A 77 18.18 4.57 -7.16
CA LEU A 77 17.75 3.75 -8.28
C LEU A 77 18.96 3.18 -9.04
N PRO A 78 18.91 1.91 -9.47
CA PRO A 78 19.88 1.35 -10.40
C PRO A 78 19.91 2.12 -11.72
N THR A 79 21.09 2.21 -12.33
CA THR A 79 21.27 2.83 -13.65
C THR A 79 21.04 1.86 -14.81
N SER A 80 20.57 0.64 -14.52
CA SER A 80 20.28 -0.40 -15.53
C SER A 80 19.12 -0.01 -16.44
N LEU A 81 18.18 0.81 -15.98
CA LEU A 81 17.04 1.29 -16.74
C LEU A 81 17.11 2.82 -16.84
N VAL A 82 16.96 3.36 -18.05
CA VAL A 82 17.02 4.80 -18.30
C VAL A 82 15.75 5.24 -19.02
N PRO A 83 14.94 6.15 -18.43
CA PRO A 83 13.73 6.63 -19.09
C PRO A 83 14.09 7.50 -20.31
N ILE A 84 13.24 7.42 -21.32
CA ILE A 84 13.35 8.17 -22.56
C ILE A 84 12.19 9.17 -22.64
N ASN A 85 10.97 8.66 -22.49
CA ASN A 85 9.74 9.43 -22.65
C ASN A 85 8.67 8.96 -21.67
N TYR A 86 7.88 9.91 -21.17
CA TYR A 86 6.66 9.69 -20.39
C TYR A 86 5.48 10.23 -21.17
N GLN A 87 4.52 9.37 -21.49
CA GLN A 87 3.20 9.83 -21.95
C GLN A 87 2.29 9.82 -20.72
N LEU A 88 1.95 11.01 -20.24
CA LEU A 88 1.26 11.21 -18.96
C LEU A 88 -0.11 11.83 -19.20
N GLU A 89 -1.16 11.07 -18.90
CA GLU A 89 -2.52 11.55 -18.85
C GLU A 89 -2.98 11.62 -17.39
N LEU A 90 -3.50 12.78 -16.98
CA LEU A 90 -4.03 12.99 -15.64
C LEU A 90 -5.45 13.56 -15.71
N TRP A 91 -6.32 12.98 -14.90
CA TRP A 91 -7.70 13.40 -14.74
C TRP A 91 -8.02 13.67 -13.27
N PRO A 92 -7.89 14.93 -12.84
CA PRO A 92 -8.41 15.42 -11.58
C PRO A 92 -9.93 15.36 -11.54
N ARG A 93 -10.46 14.52 -10.66
CA ARG A 93 -11.89 14.44 -10.33
C ARG A 93 -12.13 15.33 -9.12
N PHE A 94 -12.17 16.63 -9.39
CA PHE A 94 -12.46 17.64 -8.38
C PHE A 94 -13.77 18.37 -8.73
N HIS A 95 -14.50 18.75 -7.68
CA HIS A 95 -15.60 19.70 -7.75
C HIS A 95 -15.31 20.81 -6.73
N PRO A 96 -15.52 22.09 -7.07
CA PRO A 96 -15.22 23.20 -6.15
C PRO A 96 -15.94 23.10 -4.80
N GLU A 97 -17.14 22.51 -4.80
CA GLU A 97 -17.97 22.33 -3.61
C GLU A 97 -17.63 21.06 -2.80
N SER A 98 -16.74 20.19 -3.33
CA SER A 98 -16.34 18.95 -2.65
C SER A 98 -15.00 19.13 -1.93
N PRO A 99 -14.92 18.78 -0.63
CA PRO A 99 -13.66 18.75 0.09
C PRO A 99 -12.77 17.59 -0.37
N GLU A 100 -13.37 16.46 -0.74
CA GLU A 100 -12.63 15.31 -1.26
C GLU A 100 -12.41 15.48 -2.76
N SER A 101 -11.14 15.40 -3.18
CA SER A 101 -10.74 15.42 -4.58
C SER A 101 -9.81 14.24 -4.83
N THR A 102 -10.08 13.50 -5.90
CA THR A 102 -9.26 12.36 -6.31
C THR A 102 -8.75 12.59 -7.71
N PHE A 103 -7.80 11.80 -8.17
CA PHE A 103 -7.40 11.79 -9.56
C PHE A 103 -7.14 10.38 -10.04
N THR A 104 -7.34 10.18 -11.33
CA THR A 104 -6.92 8.98 -12.05
C THR A 104 -5.86 9.38 -13.06
N GLY A 105 -4.88 8.52 -13.27
CA GLY A 105 -3.81 8.75 -14.23
C GLY A 105 -3.45 7.50 -15.01
N ASP A 106 -2.92 7.74 -16.20
CA ASP A 106 -2.35 6.74 -17.11
C ASP A 106 -0.96 7.24 -17.49
N VAL A 107 0.06 6.40 -17.27
CA VAL A 107 1.43 6.72 -17.67
C VAL A 107 2.05 5.59 -18.48
N ASN A 108 2.49 5.93 -19.69
CA ASN A 108 3.32 5.05 -20.51
C ASN A 108 4.77 5.53 -20.43
N ILE A 109 5.61 4.74 -19.76
CA ILE A 109 7.03 5.04 -19.55
C ILE A 109 7.82 4.25 -20.58
N THR A 110 8.36 4.95 -21.58
CA THR A 110 9.32 4.37 -22.51
C THR A 110 10.71 4.47 -21.91
N PHE A 111 11.40 3.34 -21.76
CA PHE A 111 12.75 3.28 -21.19
C PHE A 111 13.66 2.31 -21.95
N GLN A 112 14.96 2.56 -21.88
CA GLN A 112 15.99 1.67 -22.42
C GLN A 112 16.60 0.84 -21.30
N CYS A 113 16.71 -0.47 -21.53
CA CYS A 113 17.51 -1.35 -20.69
C CYS A 113 18.99 -1.21 -21.07
N LYS A 114 19.81 -0.59 -20.21
CA LYS A 114 21.26 -0.43 -20.38
C LYS A 114 22.06 -1.64 -19.92
N ASN A 115 21.59 -2.32 -18.88
CA ASN A 115 22.18 -3.55 -18.38
C ASN A 115 21.05 -4.55 -18.12
N ALA A 116 21.27 -5.81 -18.54
CA ALA A 116 20.28 -6.87 -18.37
C ALA A 116 19.84 -6.97 -16.90
N THR A 117 18.52 -6.94 -16.68
CA THR A 117 17.89 -6.97 -15.36
C THR A 117 16.51 -7.62 -15.49
N ASP A 118 16.11 -8.39 -14.49
CA ASP A 118 14.80 -9.03 -14.35
C ASP A 118 13.86 -8.24 -13.40
N VAL A 119 14.32 -7.09 -12.88
CA VAL A 119 13.54 -6.22 -12.02
C VAL A 119 13.45 -4.81 -12.59
N ILE A 120 12.24 -4.26 -12.64
CA ILE A 120 11.98 -2.84 -12.88
C ILE A 120 11.67 -2.18 -11.53
N LEU A 121 12.44 -1.15 -11.20
CA LEU A 121 12.32 -0.39 -9.96
C LEU A 121 12.02 1.07 -10.28
N LEU A 122 10.96 1.62 -9.69
CA LEU A 122 10.54 3.01 -9.87
C LEU A 122 9.93 3.55 -8.57
N HIS A 123 9.94 4.87 -8.38
CA HIS A 123 9.33 5.50 -7.21
C HIS A 123 7.80 5.60 -7.39
N SER A 124 7.07 5.29 -6.32
CA SER A 124 5.62 5.42 -6.24
C SER A 124 5.22 5.53 -4.76
N GLU A 125 4.54 6.62 -4.41
CA GLU A 125 4.12 6.92 -3.04
C GLU A 125 2.69 7.44 -3.03
N GLN A 126 1.88 7.10 -2.02
CA GLN A 126 0.53 7.67 -1.85
C GLN A 126 -0.45 7.51 -3.03
N ILE A 127 -0.11 6.71 -4.05
CA ILE A 127 -0.94 6.39 -5.21
C ILE A 127 -1.21 4.89 -5.28
N GLU A 128 -2.42 4.53 -5.69
CA GLU A 128 -2.89 3.17 -5.91
C GLU A 128 -2.67 2.75 -7.37
N VAL A 129 -1.77 1.81 -7.62
CA VAL A 129 -1.51 1.23 -8.94
C VAL A 129 -2.49 0.09 -9.19
N THR A 130 -3.28 0.22 -10.25
CA THR A 130 -4.37 -0.73 -10.61
C THR A 130 -3.98 -1.66 -11.74
N VAL A 131 -3.25 -1.16 -12.75
CA VAL A 131 -2.80 -1.94 -13.91
C VAL A 131 -1.31 -1.69 -14.14
N VAL A 132 -0.57 -2.76 -14.43
CA VAL A 132 0.82 -2.70 -14.87
C VAL A 132 1.00 -3.66 -16.03
N GLU A 133 1.38 -3.13 -17.19
CA GLU A 133 1.68 -3.92 -18.38
C GLU A 133 3.06 -3.56 -18.91
N LEU A 134 3.81 -4.58 -19.34
CA LEU A 134 5.09 -4.40 -20.00
C LEU A 134 4.97 -4.83 -21.46
N VAL A 135 5.34 -3.94 -22.38
CA VAL A 135 5.42 -4.25 -23.80
C VAL A 135 6.80 -3.91 -24.35
N ARG A 136 7.25 -4.67 -25.35
CA ARG A 136 8.50 -4.39 -26.04
C ARG A 136 8.22 -3.41 -27.19
N PHE A 137 9.09 -2.44 -27.37
CA PHE A 137 8.89 -1.40 -28.39
C PHE A 137 9.06 -1.95 -29.82
N GLU A 138 9.91 -2.96 -30.00
CA GLU A 138 10.14 -3.62 -31.27
C GLU A 138 9.00 -4.58 -31.63
N ILE A 139 8.40 -4.38 -32.81
CA ILE A 139 7.29 -5.17 -33.34
C ILE A 139 7.75 -6.62 -33.61
N GLY A 140 7.01 -7.60 -33.08
CA GLY A 140 7.23 -9.04 -33.35
C GLY A 140 8.03 -9.79 -32.29
N THR A 141 8.46 -9.13 -31.22
CA THR A 141 9.11 -9.75 -30.06
C THR A 141 8.30 -9.49 -28.80
N GLU A 142 7.99 -10.54 -28.04
CA GLU A 142 7.26 -10.41 -26.78
C GLU A 142 8.16 -9.82 -25.67
N ALA A 143 7.53 -9.09 -24.75
CA ALA A 143 8.19 -8.66 -23.52
C ALA A 143 8.16 -9.78 -22.47
N PRO A 144 9.12 -9.81 -21.54
CA PRO A 144 9.03 -10.67 -20.36
C PRO A 144 7.71 -10.48 -19.62
N GLN A 145 7.17 -11.56 -19.09
CA GLN A 145 5.95 -11.54 -18.29
C GLN A 145 6.23 -11.02 -16.88
N ILE A 146 5.29 -10.24 -16.34
CA ILE A 146 5.32 -9.75 -14.97
C ILE A 146 4.92 -10.89 -14.03
N LEU A 147 5.80 -11.26 -13.11
CA LEU A 147 5.54 -12.27 -12.09
C LEU A 147 4.86 -11.68 -10.85
N GLU A 148 5.37 -10.54 -10.38
CA GLU A 148 4.98 -9.96 -9.10
C GLU A 148 5.14 -8.44 -9.16
N VAL A 149 4.16 -7.72 -8.60
CA VAL A 149 4.20 -6.26 -8.39
C VAL A 149 3.90 -6.00 -6.93
N TRP A 150 4.80 -5.28 -6.25
CA TRP A 150 4.67 -4.97 -4.83
C TRP A 150 5.37 -3.65 -4.50
N ARG A 151 5.09 -3.10 -3.31
CA ARG A 151 5.67 -1.83 -2.86
C ARG A 151 6.68 -2.05 -1.73
N SER A 152 7.84 -1.44 -1.85
CA SER A 152 8.82 -1.32 -0.77
C SER A 152 8.68 0.04 -0.08
N SER A 153 8.28 0.03 1.19
CA SER A 153 7.96 1.25 1.94
C SER A 153 9.19 2.06 2.39
N LEU A 154 10.37 1.45 2.49
CA LEU A 154 11.55 2.13 3.05
C LEU A 154 11.99 3.35 2.22
N TYR A 155 11.91 3.24 0.89
CA TYR A 155 12.31 4.28 -0.07
C TYR A 155 11.22 4.60 -1.11
N SER A 156 9.97 4.22 -0.81
CA SER A 156 8.80 4.45 -1.68
C SER A 156 8.96 3.87 -3.09
N TYR A 157 9.38 2.61 -3.20
CA TYR A 157 9.55 1.94 -4.49
C TYR A 157 8.33 1.08 -4.86
N LEU A 158 7.98 1.09 -6.14
CA LEU A 158 7.23 0.04 -6.81
C LEU A 158 8.23 -0.94 -7.45
N VAL A 159 8.16 -2.20 -7.05
CA VAL A 159 9.02 -3.28 -7.52
C VAL A 159 8.22 -4.18 -8.45
N ILE A 160 8.71 -4.36 -9.67
CA ILE A 160 8.09 -5.21 -10.69
C ILE A 160 9.09 -6.30 -11.06
N ASN A 161 8.81 -7.53 -10.64
CA ASN A 161 9.64 -8.70 -10.92
C ASN A 161 9.16 -9.36 -12.23
N LEU A 162 10.11 -9.71 -13.10
CA LEU A 162 9.87 -10.32 -14.40
C LEU A 162 10.27 -11.80 -14.39
N ASN A 163 9.69 -12.58 -15.30
CA ASN A 163 10.05 -14.00 -15.46
C ASN A 163 11.41 -14.20 -16.17
N GLU A 164 11.83 -13.22 -16.94
CA GLU A 164 13.04 -13.23 -17.77
C GLU A 164 13.72 -11.86 -17.72
N THR A 165 15.03 -11.83 -17.94
CA THR A 165 15.80 -10.58 -17.97
C THR A 165 15.45 -9.76 -19.20
N LEU A 166 15.28 -8.45 -19.00
CA LEU A 166 15.24 -7.47 -20.07
C LEU A 166 16.52 -7.54 -20.90
N THR A 167 16.36 -7.46 -22.22
CA THR A 167 17.46 -7.53 -23.18
C THR A 167 18.23 -6.22 -23.18
N GLU A 168 19.56 -6.31 -23.06
CA GLU A 168 20.42 -5.14 -23.11
C GLU A 168 20.23 -4.34 -24.40
N ASN A 169 20.27 -3.01 -24.27
CA ASN A 169 20.06 -2.00 -25.30
C ASN A 169 18.66 -1.99 -25.95
N SER A 170 17.74 -2.87 -25.54
CA SER A 170 16.36 -2.88 -26.02
C SER A 170 15.50 -1.83 -25.32
N ILE A 171 14.44 -1.41 -26.01
CA ILE A 171 13.48 -0.40 -25.53
C ILE A 171 12.17 -1.10 -25.16
N TYR A 172 11.63 -0.70 -24.01
CA TYR A 172 10.38 -1.22 -23.45
C TYR A 172 9.45 -0.06 -23.11
N VAL A 173 8.16 -0.35 -23.05
CA VAL A 173 7.14 0.58 -22.57
C VAL A 173 6.43 -0.08 -21.39
N LEU A 174 6.52 0.56 -20.23
CA LEU A 174 5.75 0.20 -19.04
C LEU A 174 4.48 1.05 -19.02
N ARG A 175 3.32 0.42 -19.08
CA ARG A 175 2.02 1.07 -18.94
C ARG A 175 1.53 0.91 -17.53
N VAL A 176 1.17 2.01 -16.89
CA VAL A 176 0.71 2.00 -15.50
C VAL A 176 -0.54 2.86 -15.37
N ASN A 177 -1.64 2.25 -14.89
CA ASN A 177 -2.82 2.97 -14.48
C ASN A 177 -2.81 3.10 -12.96
N PHE A 178 -3.16 4.28 -12.48
CA PHE A 178 -3.11 4.60 -11.07
C PHE A 178 -4.20 5.60 -10.68
N SER A 179 -4.49 5.65 -9.39
CA SER A 179 -5.35 6.64 -8.76
C SER A 179 -4.69 7.20 -7.51
N GLY A 180 -5.03 8.44 -7.17
CA GLY A 180 -4.53 9.10 -5.97
C GLY A 180 -5.52 10.12 -5.43
N VAL A 181 -5.15 10.74 -4.32
CA VAL A 181 -5.91 11.80 -3.67
C VAL A 181 -5.24 13.14 -3.99
N ILE A 182 -6.06 14.16 -4.24
CA ILE A 182 -5.63 15.56 -4.31
C ILE A 182 -5.97 16.18 -2.97
N ASP A 183 -4.97 16.66 -2.25
CA ASP A 183 -5.13 17.29 -0.94
C ASP A 183 -4.44 18.67 -0.89
N ASN A 184 -4.55 19.34 0.25
CA ASN A 184 -3.84 20.61 0.50
C ASN A 184 -2.48 20.34 1.15
N SER A 185 -1.79 19.26 0.74
CA SER A 185 -0.46 18.92 1.28
C SER A 185 0.63 19.90 0.86
N THR A 186 1.83 19.72 1.40
CA THR A 186 2.99 20.57 1.10
C THR A 186 3.70 20.23 -0.20
N GLY A 187 3.27 19.19 -0.94
CA GLY A 187 3.89 18.76 -2.19
C GLY A 187 3.12 17.62 -2.89
N GLY A 188 3.32 17.46 -4.20
CA GLY A 188 2.63 16.48 -5.03
C GLY A 188 1.52 17.13 -5.85
N PHE A 189 0.35 16.50 -5.88
CA PHE A 189 -0.83 16.98 -6.60
C PHE A 189 -1.76 17.70 -5.61
N MET A 190 -1.84 19.03 -5.72
CA MET A 190 -2.44 19.86 -4.69
C MET A 190 -3.70 20.58 -5.18
N LYS A 191 -4.66 20.77 -4.29
CA LYS A 191 -5.82 21.64 -4.46
C LYS A 191 -5.67 22.83 -3.50
N MET A 192 -5.94 24.03 -3.98
CA MET A 192 -6.02 25.23 -3.14
C MET A 192 -7.34 25.93 -3.44
N ASP A 193 -8.12 26.20 -2.40
CA ASP A 193 -9.39 26.91 -2.52
C ASP A 193 -9.19 28.39 -2.26
N TYR A 194 -9.88 29.24 -3.01
CA TYR A 194 -9.83 30.70 -2.85
C TYR A 194 -11.20 31.31 -3.13
N GLU A 195 -11.44 32.48 -2.55
CA GLU A 195 -12.66 33.24 -2.79
C GLU A 195 -12.43 34.34 -3.84
N GLU A 196 -13.31 34.42 -4.82
CA GLU A 196 -13.33 35.49 -5.82
C GLU A 196 -14.78 35.86 -6.16
N ASP A 197 -15.14 37.15 -6.05
CA ASP A 197 -16.50 37.67 -6.24
C ASP A 197 -17.59 36.93 -5.43
N GLY A 198 -17.25 36.50 -4.21
CA GLY A 198 -18.16 35.73 -3.34
C GLY A 198 -18.41 34.29 -3.82
N ARG A 199 -17.60 33.78 -4.77
CA ARG A 199 -17.59 32.38 -5.20
C ARG A 199 -16.36 31.67 -4.66
N ASN A 200 -16.58 30.48 -4.12
CA ASN A 200 -15.48 29.57 -3.79
C ASN A 200 -15.01 28.87 -5.06
N LEU A 201 -13.78 29.16 -5.45
CA LEU A 201 -13.09 28.56 -6.59
C LEU A 201 -11.94 27.71 -6.08
N SER A 202 -11.45 26.83 -6.94
CA SER A 202 -10.29 26.01 -6.66
C SER A 202 -9.22 26.24 -7.72
N VAL A 203 -7.97 26.07 -7.36
CA VAL A 203 -6.86 25.89 -8.29
C VAL A 203 -6.20 24.55 -7.96
N ILE A 204 -6.03 23.72 -8.99
CA ILE A 204 -5.26 22.49 -8.87
C ILE A 204 -3.87 22.77 -9.42
N THR A 205 -2.84 22.41 -8.66
CA THR A 205 -1.45 22.69 -9.01
C THR A 205 -0.53 21.56 -8.57
N THR A 206 0.74 21.64 -8.94
CA THR A 206 1.77 20.67 -8.54
C THR A 206 2.94 21.32 -7.86
N GLN A 207 3.51 20.63 -6.87
CA GLN A 207 4.84 20.95 -6.33
C GLN A 207 5.64 19.67 -6.18
N MET A 208 6.53 19.39 -7.14
CA MET A 208 7.20 18.08 -7.22
C MET A 208 8.59 18.05 -6.56
N GLU A 209 9.19 19.19 -6.27
CA GLU A 209 10.49 19.25 -5.59
C GLU A 209 10.38 18.96 -4.08
N PRO A 210 11.30 18.17 -3.49
CA PRO A 210 12.41 17.46 -4.14
C PRO A 210 12.03 16.09 -4.70
N THR A 211 11.08 15.40 -4.07
CA THR A 211 10.79 13.98 -4.34
C THR A 211 9.28 13.69 -4.29
N TYR A 212 8.46 14.63 -4.77
CA TYR A 212 7.00 14.50 -4.77
C TYR A 212 6.42 14.14 -6.15
N ALA A 213 7.23 14.06 -7.21
CA ALA A 213 6.71 13.56 -8.50
C ALA A 213 6.15 12.13 -8.36
N ARG A 214 6.77 11.33 -7.49
CA ARG A 214 6.34 9.96 -7.15
C ARG A 214 4.95 9.85 -6.50
N SER A 215 4.41 10.94 -5.94
CA SER A 215 3.04 11.00 -5.41
C SER A 215 2.01 11.46 -6.44
N VAL A 216 2.47 11.90 -7.60
CA VAL A 216 1.60 12.29 -8.72
C VAL A 216 1.53 11.19 -9.76
N PHE A 217 2.66 10.57 -10.11
CA PHE A 217 2.70 9.43 -11.03
C PHE A 217 3.92 8.54 -10.75
N PRO A 218 3.83 7.21 -11.00
CA PRO A 218 4.97 6.32 -10.83
C PRO A 218 6.12 6.70 -11.79
N CYS A 219 7.32 6.94 -11.28
CA CYS A 219 8.43 7.45 -12.11
C CYS A 219 9.84 7.18 -11.56
N PHE A 220 10.87 7.42 -12.39
CA PHE A 220 12.28 7.37 -11.97
C PHE A 220 12.63 8.70 -11.28
N ASP A 221 12.08 8.91 -10.09
CA ASP A 221 12.10 10.20 -9.38
C ASP A 221 13.47 10.55 -8.75
N GLU A 222 14.50 10.68 -9.58
CA GLU A 222 15.76 11.36 -9.23
C GLU A 222 16.18 12.32 -10.36
N PRO A 223 16.81 13.47 -10.05
CA PRO A 223 17.14 14.48 -11.05
C PRO A 223 18.00 13.99 -12.22
N SER A 224 18.80 12.93 -12.04
CA SER A 224 19.64 12.35 -13.09
C SER A 224 18.86 11.61 -14.18
N PHE A 225 17.65 11.11 -13.89
CA PHE A 225 16.84 10.34 -14.84
C PHE A 225 15.99 11.24 -15.72
N LYS A 226 16.64 12.12 -16.48
CA LYS A 226 15.94 13.05 -17.37
C LYS A 226 15.25 12.33 -18.52
N ALA A 227 14.04 12.78 -18.88
CA ALA A 227 13.23 12.25 -19.97
C ALA A 227 12.41 13.38 -20.64
N THR A 228 11.78 13.08 -21.76
CA THR A 228 10.75 13.96 -22.35
C THR A 228 9.36 13.61 -21.82
N PHE A 229 8.43 14.55 -21.79
CA PHE A 229 7.08 14.35 -21.29
C PHE A 229 6.05 14.79 -22.34
N ASP A 230 5.10 13.92 -22.63
CA ASP A 230 3.89 14.20 -23.42
C ASP A 230 2.72 14.27 -22.44
N ILE A 231 2.28 15.50 -22.12
CA ILE A 231 1.31 15.72 -21.04
C ILE A 231 -0.08 15.95 -21.63
N ARG A 232 -1.07 15.29 -21.04
CA ARG A 232 -2.49 15.44 -21.35
C ARG A 232 -3.28 15.60 -20.07
N LEU A 233 -4.08 16.67 -19.98
CA LEU A 233 -4.86 17.00 -18.78
C LEU A 233 -6.35 17.01 -19.11
N ILE A 234 -7.13 16.37 -18.25
CA ILE A 234 -8.59 16.33 -18.32
C ILE A 234 -9.16 17.17 -17.18
N TYR A 235 -10.04 18.12 -17.49
CA TYR A 235 -10.51 19.12 -16.52
C TYR A 235 -11.89 19.70 -16.87
N LEU A 236 -12.51 20.41 -15.93
CA LEU A 236 -13.84 20.99 -16.10
C LEU A 236 -13.89 22.09 -17.17
N PRO A 237 -15.00 22.27 -17.90
CA PRO A 237 -15.08 23.19 -19.03
C PRO A 237 -14.79 24.67 -18.71
N ASN A 238 -15.06 25.13 -17.49
CA ASN A 238 -14.84 26.53 -17.10
C ASN A 238 -13.38 26.85 -16.74
N TYR A 239 -12.55 25.82 -16.60
CA TYR A 239 -11.15 25.95 -16.23
C TYR A 239 -10.27 26.05 -17.48
N VAL A 240 -9.03 26.46 -17.26
CA VAL A 240 -7.91 26.35 -18.21
C VAL A 240 -6.85 25.44 -17.62
N ALA A 241 -6.10 24.74 -18.48
CA ALA A 241 -5.00 23.90 -18.07
C ALA A 241 -3.69 24.44 -18.65
N LEU A 242 -2.70 24.59 -17.79
CA LEU A 242 -1.35 25.04 -18.09
C LEU A 242 -0.37 23.91 -17.79
N SER A 243 0.71 23.82 -18.56
CA SER A 243 1.81 22.90 -18.30
C SER A 243 3.13 23.49 -18.81
N ASN A 244 4.22 22.75 -18.73
CA ASN A 244 5.56 23.18 -19.14
C ASN A 244 5.60 23.72 -20.59
N MET A 245 4.88 23.05 -21.50
CA MET A 245 4.90 23.35 -22.94
C MET A 245 3.58 23.97 -23.43
N PRO A 246 3.56 24.64 -24.60
CA PRO A 246 2.33 25.15 -25.18
C PRO A 246 1.30 24.06 -25.51
N ALA A 247 0.02 24.39 -25.39
CA ALA A 247 -1.08 23.51 -25.79
C ALA A 247 -1.13 23.30 -27.31
N ILE A 248 -1.32 22.06 -27.76
CA ILE A 248 -1.49 21.68 -29.18
C ILE A 248 -2.96 21.76 -29.57
N ASN A 249 -3.82 21.14 -28.76
CA ASN A 249 -5.23 20.95 -29.06
C ASN A 249 -6.03 20.79 -27.76
N THR A 250 -7.28 21.23 -27.80
CA THR A 250 -8.28 21.00 -26.76
C THR A 250 -9.50 20.33 -27.38
N SER A 251 -9.89 19.17 -26.85
CA SER A 251 -11.07 18.42 -27.31
C SER A 251 -12.00 18.11 -26.14
N PRO A 252 -13.34 18.05 -26.36
CA PRO A 252 -14.27 17.61 -25.34
C PRO A 252 -14.28 16.07 -25.23
N ILE A 253 -14.46 15.55 -24.01
CA ILE A 253 -14.83 14.14 -23.76
C ILE A 253 -16.04 14.10 -22.82
N SER A 254 -16.85 13.05 -22.91
CA SER A 254 -17.93 12.80 -21.96
C SER A 254 -17.56 11.61 -21.08
N ASP A 255 -17.80 11.70 -19.78
CA ASP A 255 -17.69 10.55 -18.88
C ASP A 255 -18.94 9.65 -18.94
N GLU A 256 -18.94 8.58 -18.14
CA GLU A 256 -20.04 7.61 -18.08
C GLU A 256 -21.36 8.23 -17.58
N ASP A 257 -21.27 9.33 -16.82
CA ASP A 257 -22.40 10.09 -16.29
C ASP A 257 -22.89 11.19 -17.27
N GLY A 258 -22.21 11.35 -18.42
CA GLY A 258 -22.54 12.33 -19.45
C GLY A 258 -22.04 13.75 -19.18
N VAL A 259 -21.20 13.95 -18.14
CA VAL A 259 -20.55 15.24 -17.87
C VAL A 259 -19.49 15.50 -18.94
N ILE A 260 -19.49 16.72 -19.48
CA ILE A 260 -18.52 17.13 -20.50
C ILE A 260 -17.26 17.66 -19.82
N TRP A 261 -16.13 17.09 -20.17
CA TRP A 261 -14.79 17.49 -19.75
C TRP A 261 -14.00 18.05 -20.93
N LYS A 262 -13.06 18.96 -20.66
CA LYS A 262 -12.05 19.40 -21.63
C LYS A 262 -10.79 18.58 -21.46
N VAL A 263 -10.16 18.29 -22.59
CA VAL A 263 -8.91 17.56 -22.65
C VAL A 263 -7.91 18.38 -23.43
N THR A 264 -6.85 18.82 -22.78
CA THR A 264 -5.77 19.58 -23.44
C THR A 264 -4.51 18.73 -23.51
N THR A 265 -3.96 18.64 -24.72
CA THR A 265 -2.68 17.96 -24.99
C THR A 265 -1.61 19.02 -25.23
N PHE A 266 -0.46 18.90 -24.58
CA PHE A 266 0.66 19.83 -24.69
C PHE A 266 1.76 19.28 -25.60
N ASN A 267 2.61 20.18 -26.12
CA ASN A 267 3.80 19.79 -26.87
C ASN A 267 4.76 18.96 -26.01
N THR A 268 5.47 18.03 -26.63
CA THR A 268 6.52 17.24 -25.98
C THR A 268 7.56 18.16 -25.36
N THR A 269 7.90 17.93 -24.10
CA THR A 269 8.93 18.72 -23.41
C THR A 269 10.34 18.43 -23.97
N LEU A 270 11.26 19.34 -23.70
CA LEU A 270 12.68 19.01 -23.76
C LEU A 270 13.03 17.98 -22.67
N LYS A 271 14.22 17.36 -22.80
CA LYS A 271 14.71 16.39 -21.84
C LYS A 271 14.95 17.07 -20.48
N MET A 272 14.14 16.73 -19.49
CA MET A 272 14.08 17.39 -18.20
C MET A 272 13.88 16.39 -17.05
N SER A 273 14.09 16.83 -15.81
CA SER A 273 13.94 16.00 -14.61
C SER A 273 12.49 15.92 -14.16
N THR A 274 12.11 14.90 -13.38
CA THR A 274 10.73 14.70 -12.88
C THR A 274 10.25 15.87 -12.01
N TYR A 275 11.12 16.42 -11.15
CA TYR A 275 10.76 17.46 -10.19
C TYR A 275 10.32 18.81 -10.80
N ILE A 276 10.60 19.04 -12.09
CA ILE A 276 10.21 20.26 -12.82
C ILE A 276 9.04 20.03 -13.78
N VAL A 277 8.45 18.84 -13.78
CA VAL A 277 7.15 18.61 -14.44
C VAL A 277 6.10 19.38 -13.65
N ALA A 278 5.29 20.18 -14.34
CA ALA A 278 4.26 20.94 -13.67
C ALA A 278 3.01 21.13 -14.52
N PHE A 279 1.90 21.31 -13.82
CA PHE A 279 0.65 21.73 -14.41
C PHE A 279 -0.22 22.46 -13.41
N VAL A 280 -1.04 23.37 -13.95
CA VAL A 280 -2.00 24.16 -13.19
C VAL A 280 -3.35 24.10 -13.89
N ILE A 281 -4.42 23.83 -13.15
CA ILE A 281 -5.81 23.88 -13.61
C ILE A 281 -6.52 24.96 -12.79
N CYS A 282 -6.90 26.06 -13.42
CA CYS A 282 -7.42 27.26 -12.74
C CYS A 282 -8.48 27.99 -13.57
N GLU A 283 -9.17 28.94 -12.95
CA GLU A 283 -10.02 29.95 -13.61
C GLU A 283 -9.34 31.34 -13.68
N PHE A 284 -8.01 31.38 -13.65
CA PHE A 284 -7.24 32.62 -13.67
C PHE A 284 -7.31 33.39 -14.99
N SER A 285 -7.02 34.69 -14.90
CA SER A 285 -6.75 35.57 -16.04
C SER A 285 -5.24 35.79 -16.18
N TYR A 286 -4.82 36.38 -17.30
CA TYR A 286 -3.42 36.70 -17.51
C TYR A 286 -3.22 38.02 -18.24
N ILE A 287 -2.03 38.59 -18.07
CA ILE A 287 -1.44 39.60 -18.94
C ILE A 287 -0.24 39.00 -19.67
N GLU A 288 0.05 39.51 -20.86
CA GLU A 288 1.10 38.93 -21.71
C GLU A 288 1.97 39.97 -22.39
N MET A 289 3.20 39.56 -22.72
CA MET A 289 4.12 40.28 -23.59
C MET A 289 4.95 39.28 -24.39
N ILE A 290 5.51 39.73 -25.51
CA ILE A 290 6.45 38.94 -26.31
C ILE A 290 7.83 39.61 -26.23
N GLU A 291 8.83 38.87 -25.76
CA GLU A 291 10.22 39.32 -25.68
C GLU A 291 11.10 38.30 -26.43
N HIS A 292 11.76 38.73 -27.52
CA HIS A 292 12.65 37.89 -28.33
C HIS A 292 12.06 36.54 -28.80
N GLY A 293 10.76 36.51 -29.11
CA GLY A 293 10.07 35.29 -29.56
C GLY A 293 9.65 34.34 -28.43
N ASN A 294 9.89 34.73 -27.17
CA ASN A 294 9.33 34.07 -26.00
C ASN A 294 8.03 34.76 -25.59
N GLU A 295 6.93 34.01 -25.55
CA GLU A 295 5.64 34.47 -25.04
C GLU A 295 5.66 34.42 -23.50
N ILE A 296 5.68 35.59 -22.86
CA ILE A 296 5.68 35.71 -21.41
C ILE A 296 4.26 36.01 -20.94
N ARG A 297 3.72 35.19 -20.05
CA ARG A 297 2.40 35.41 -19.43
C ARG A 297 2.49 35.39 -17.91
N ILE A 298 1.80 36.32 -17.26
CA ILE A 298 1.60 36.32 -15.81
C ILE A 298 0.14 35.98 -15.54
N TRP A 299 -0.10 34.83 -14.92
CA TRP A 299 -1.41 34.32 -14.55
C TRP A 299 -1.70 34.62 -13.08
N ALA A 300 -2.88 35.14 -12.78
CA ALA A 300 -3.33 35.40 -11.42
C ALA A 300 -4.88 35.41 -11.35
N ARG A 301 -5.40 35.55 -10.13
CA ARG A 301 -6.83 35.81 -9.89
C ARG A 301 -7.30 37.00 -10.73
N LYS A 302 -8.56 36.97 -11.20
CA LYS A 302 -9.09 37.99 -12.12
C LYS A 302 -9.02 39.38 -11.51
N SER A 303 -9.41 39.49 -10.24
CA SER A 303 -9.31 40.70 -9.42
C SER A 303 -7.91 41.29 -9.36
N ALA A 304 -6.88 40.46 -9.15
CA ALA A 304 -5.49 40.91 -9.11
C ALA A 304 -4.99 41.44 -10.47
N ILE A 305 -5.40 40.79 -11.57
CA ILE A 305 -5.09 41.27 -12.92
C ILE A 305 -5.79 42.61 -13.20
N GLU A 306 -7.07 42.72 -12.86
CA GLU A 306 -7.86 43.95 -13.04
C GLU A 306 -7.32 45.13 -12.23
N ASN A 307 -6.73 44.86 -11.06
CA ASN A 307 -6.06 45.85 -10.20
C ASN A 307 -4.65 46.25 -10.69
N GLY A 308 -4.10 45.60 -11.72
CA GLY A 308 -2.75 45.89 -12.24
C GLY A 308 -1.60 45.34 -11.38
N GLU A 309 -1.88 44.42 -10.45
CA GLU A 309 -0.87 43.90 -9.51
C GLU A 309 0.19 43.01 -10.20
N ALA A 310 -0.11 42.50 -11.39
CA ALA A 310 0.80 41.68 -12.19
C ALA A 310 1.73 42.49 -13.12
N ASP A 311 1.47 43.79 -13.32
CA ASP A 311 2.13 44.61 -14.34
C ASP A 311 3.64 44.73 -14.11
N TYR A 312 4.03 44.89 -12.84
CA TYR A 312 5.44 44.94 -12.46
C TYR A 312 6.17 43.64 -12.80
N ALA A 313 5.56 42.49 -12.48
CA ALA A 313 6.11 41.18 -12.76
C ALA A 313 6.29 40.95 -14.27
N LEU A 314 5.29 41.32 -15.07
CA LEU A 314 5.36 41.20 -16.52
C LEU A 314 6.54 42.04 -17.07
N ASN A 315 6.63 43.31 -16.66
CA ASN A 315 7.64 44.24 -17.14
C ASN A 315 9.08 43.80 -16.81
N ILE A 316 9.32 43.29 -15.59
CA ILE A 316 10.66 42.91 -15.17
C ILE A 316 11.08 41.52 -15.67
N THR A 317 10.13 40.59 -15.85
CA THR A 317 10.43 39.21 -16.27
C THR A 317 11.15 39.17 -17.62
N GLY A 318 10.66 39.91 -18.62
CA GLY A 318 11.32 39.98 -19.93
C GLY A 318 12.75 40.54 -19.83
N ALA A 319 12.95 41.56 -19.00
CA ALA A 319 14.27 42.16 -18.79
C ALA A 319 15.26 41.21 -18.09
N ILE A 320 14.79 40.44 -17.11
CA ILE A 320 15.60 39.44 -16.41
C ILE A 320 16.00 38.32 -17.39
N ILE A 321 15.04 37.75 -18.13
CA ILE A 321 15.31 36.67 -19.08
C ILE A 321 16.35 37.13 -20.11
N ARG A 322 16.17 38.31 -20.69
CA ARG A 322 17.14 38.91 -21.61
C ARG A 322 18.52 39.07 -20.99
N HIS A 323 18.60 39.65 -19.79
CA HIS A 323 19.89 39.84 -19.11
C HIS A 323 20.60 38.51 -18.86
N VAL A 324 19.89 37.48 -18.42
CA VAL A 324 20.45 36.14 -18.15
C VAL A 324 20.89 35.46 -19.45
N MET A 325 20.10 35.54 -20.53
CA MET A 325 20.48 35.01 -21.84
C MET A 325 21.77 35.66 -22.36
N ASP A 326 21.86 36.99 -22.28
CA ASP A 326 23.03 37.75 -22.71
C ASP A 326 24.26 37.42 -21.85
N TYR A 327 24.07 37.33 -20.52
CA TYR A 327 25.14 37.04 -19.57
C TYR A 327 25.70 35.62 -19.74
N LEU A 328 24.84 34.63 -19.92
CA LEU A 328 25.24 33.23 -20.12
C LEU A 328 25.63 32.93 -21.56
N ASN A 329 25.30 33.82 -22.51
CA ASN A 329 25.44 33.61 -23.95
C ASN A 329 24.74 32.32 -24.42
N VAL A 330 23.54 32.08 -23.88
CA VAL A 330 22.70 30.91 -24.19
C VAL A 330 21.28 31.39 -24.44
N SER A 331 20.71 31.02 -25.59
CA SER A 331 19.31 31.30 -25.92
C SER A 331 18.36 30.52 -25.02
N TYR A 332 17.27 31.15 -24.59
CA TYR A 332 16.20 30.45 -23.91
C TYR A 332 15.53 29.44 -24.86
N PRO A 333 15.45 28.14 -24.50
CA PRO A 333 15.11 27.10 -25.46
C PRO A 333 13.60 26.85 -25.62
N LEU A 334 12.75 27.42 -24.76
CA LEU A 334 11.30 27.31 -24.86
C LEU A 334 10.71 28.55 -25.56
N THR A 335 9.56 28.35 -26.20
CA THR A 335 8.83 29.44 -26.89
C THR A 335 7.89 30.21 -25.96
N LYS A 336 7.70 29.73 -24.73
CA LYS A 336 6.88 30.39 -23.71
C LYS A 336 7.53 30.36 -22.33
N THR A 337 7.16 31.36 -21.52
CA THR A 337 7.43 31.42 -20.08
C THR A 337 6.18 31.92 -19.38
N GLU A 338 5.51 31.04 -18.65
CA GLU A 338 4.33 31.41 -17.87
C GLU A 338 4.71 31.46 -16.39
N LEU A 339 4.31 32.52 -15.70
CA LEU A 339 4.43 32.66 -14.25
C LEU A 339 3.01 32.65 -13.68
N VAL A 340 2.76 31.86 -12.64
CA VAL A 340 1.42 31.72 -12.04
C VAL A 340 1.47 32.09 -10.57
N ALA A 341 0.70 33.12 -10.17
CA ALA A 341 0.48 33.46 -8.78
C ALA A 341 -0.63 32.57 -8.18
N VAL A 342 -0.25 31.67 -7.28
CA VAL A 342 -1.17 30.78 -6.56
C VAL A 342 -1.31 31.27 -5.10
N PRO A 343 -2.55 31.50 -4.59
CA PRO A 343 -2.78 32.15 -3.30
C PRO A 343 -2.04 31.55 -2.10
N GLU A 344 -2.05 30.23 -1.95
CA GLU A 344 -1.47 29.51 -0.81
C GLU A 344 -0.39 28.50 -1.24
N PHE A 345 0.43 28.86 -2.23
CA PHE A 345 1.50 27.97 -2.70
C PHE A 345 2.57 27.78 -1.60
N PRO A 346 3.00 26.55 -1.27
CA PRO A 346 3.87 26.28 -0.12
C PRO A 346 5.30 26.84 -0.26
N ALA A 347 5.73 27.20 -1.47
CA ALA A 347 7.03 27.80 -1.77
C ALA A 347 6.86 29.25 -2.24
N SER A 348 7.86 30.11 -2.03
CA SER A 348 7.82 31.48 -2.60
C SER A 348 7.77 31.43 -4.13
N GLY A 349 8.54 30.54 -4.75
CA GLY A 349 8.52 30.26 -6.17
C GLY A 349 9.14 28.90 -6.47
N MET A 350 8.67 28.25 -7.54
CA MET A 350 9.17 26.98 -8.05
C MET A 350 9.45 27.11 -9.56
N GLU A 351 10.68 26.80 -9.96
CA GLU A 351 11.22 27.02 -11.32
C GLU A 351 10.80 25.98 -12.36
N ASN A 352 9.57 25.47 -12.29
CA ASN A 352 9.11 24.47 -13.26
C ASN A 352 9.23 25.02 -14.69
N TRP A 353 9.86 24.24 -15.56
CA TRP A 353 10.40 24.78 -16.80
C TRP A 353 9.28 25.23 -17.74
N GLY A 354 9.18 26.54 -18.01
CA GLY A 354 8.14 27.13 -18.84
C GLY A 354 6.80 27.41 -18.13
N LEU A 355 6.66 27.01 -16.86
CA LEU A 355 5.49 27.26 -16.00
C LEU A 355 5.93 27.48 -14.54
N ILE A 356 6.49 28.64 -14.25
CA ILE A 356 7.01 28.98 -12.93
C ILE A 356 5.83 29.28 -12.00
N ILE A 357 5.75 28.64 -10.84
CA ILE A 357 4.63 28.78 -9.92
C ILE A 357 5.12 29.56 -8.70
N PHE A 358 4.42 30.63 -8.34
CA PHE A 358 4.73 31.49 -7.21
C PHE A 358 3.64 31.44 -6.16
N HIS A 359 4.03 31.65 -4.91
CA HIS A 359 3.09 32.17 -3.93
C HIS A 359 2.68 33.59 -4.36
N GLU A 360 1.40 33.93 -4.24
CA GLU A 360 0.84 35.19 -4.71
C GLU A 360 1.64 36.43 -4.29
N ASN A 361 1.92 36.59 -2.99
CA ASN A 361 2.74 37.68 -2.43
C ASN A 361 4.18 37.76 -2.95
N SER A 362 4.70 36.72 -3.60
CA SER A 362 6.05 36.72 -4.18
C SER A 362 6.10 37.22 -5.62
N LEU A 363 4.93 37.27 -6.30
CA LEU A 363 4.83 37.66 -7.69
C LEU A 363 4.05 38.96 -7.90
N LEU A 364 2.96 39.15 -7.15
CA LEU A 364 2.09 40.30 -7.30
C LEU A 364 2.59 41.50 -6.50
N PHE A 365 2.55 42.69 -7.11
CA PHE A 365 3.04 43.93 -6.54
C PHE A 365 2.11 45.11 -6.91
N ASP A 366 1.55 45.79 -5.91
CA ASP A 366 0.77 47.02 -6.12
C ASP A 366 1.70 48.24 -6.26
N TYR A 367 1.81 48.73 -7.51
CA TYR A 367 2.64 49.87 -7.88
C TYR A 367 2.19 51.20 -7.25
N ASN A 368 0.93 51.34 -6.82
CA ASN A 368 0.43 52.58 -6.21
C ASN A 368 1.02 52.87 -4.81
N SER A 369 1.89 51.98 -4.30
CA SER A 369 2.53 52.08 -2.99
C SER A 369 3.95 52.68 -2.98
N GLN A 370 4.50 53.17 -4.10
CA GLN A 370 5.94 53.53 -4.15
C GLN A 370 6.32 54.99 -3.79
N ASN A 371 7.33 55.10 -2.91
CA ASN A 371 8.33 56.18 -2.91
C ASN A 371 9.56 55.70 -3.72
N GLU A 372 10.03 56.52 -4.67
CA GLU A 372 11.18 56.22 -5.54
C GLU A 372 12.51 56.17 -4.74
N VAL A 373 13.20 55.01 -4.74
CA VAL A 373 14.45 54.82 -3.98
C VAL A 373 15.67 55.19 -4.82
N LYS A 374 16.38 56.26 -4.45
CA LYS A 374 17.69 56.60 -5.03
C LYS A 374 18.82 55.78 -4.40
N LEU A 375 19.56 55.05 -5.24
CA LEU A 375 20.74 54.27 -4.82
C LEU A 375 22.01 55.12 -4.79
N PRO A 376 22.93 54.92 -3.82
CA PRO A 376 24.13 55.73 -3.64
C PRO A 376 25.30 55.29 -4.55
N ALA A 377 25.21 54.10 -5.16
CA ALA A 377 26.20 53.54 -6.07
C ALA A 377 25.54 52.44 -6.93
N SER A 378 26.31 51.86 -7.86
CA SER A 378 25.83 50.71 -8.63
C SER A 378 25.49 49.53 -7.72
N VAL A 379 24.48 48.73 -8.09
CA VAL A 379 24.08 47.52 -7.35
C VAL A 379 25.29 46.60 -7.14
N LYS A 380 26.15 46.46 -8.15
CA LYS A 380 27.39 45.68 -8.04
C LYS A 380 28.29 46.20 -6.91
N THR A 381 28.54 47.51 -6.86
CA THR A 381 29.40 48.11 -5.81
C THR A 381 28.81 47.92 -4.42
N ILE A 382 27.49 48.02 -4.27
CA ILE A 382 26.79 47.77 -3.01
C ILE A 382 26.94 46.30 -2.63
N MET A 383 26.59 45.38 -3.53
CA MET A 383 26.57 43.94 -3.25
C MET A 383 27.95 43.34 -3.09
N ASP A 384 28.98 43.83 -3.79
CA ASP A 384 30.37 43.39 -3.58
C ASP A 384 30.79 43.58 -2.10
N LYS A 385 30.32 44.64 -1.43
CA LYS A 385 30.57 44.86 0.01
C LYS A 385 29.81 43.87 0.91
N TRP A 386 28.75 43.24 0.43
CA TRP A 386 27.97 42.24 1.17
C TRP A 386 28.39 40.81 0.88
N THR A 387 28.87 40.52 -0.33
CA THR A 387 29.11 39.15 -0.79
C THR A 387 30.59 38.76 -0.84
N MET A 388 31.51 39.72 -1.02
CA MET A 388 32.95 39.45 -1.16
C MET A 388 33.70 39.50 0.18
N GLN A 389 33.00 39.74 1.29
CA GLN A 389 33.56 39.74 2.64
C GLN A 389 32.62 39.03 3.60
N THR A 390 33.17 38.34 4.59
CA THR A 390 32.41 37.59 5.59
C THR A 390 31.94 38.48 6.74
N GLY A 391 30.77 38.18 7.30
CA GLY A 391 30.17 38.92 8.42
C GLY A 391 29.19 40.01 7.98
N TYR A 392 28.71 40.80 8.94
CA TYR A 392 27.75 41.89 8.73
C TYR A 392 28.04 43.06 9.69
N PRO A 393 27.62 44.29 9.38
CA PRO A 393 27.92 45.45 10.23
C PRO A 393 27.02 45.52 11.46
N VAL A 394 27.59 45.92 12.61
CA VAL A 394 26.88 46.59 13.70
C VAL A 394 26.77 48.06 13.38
N ILE A 395 25.57 48.62 13.29
CA ILE A 395 25.40 50.07 13.21
C ILE A 395 25.08 50.60 14.61
N THR A 396 25.65 51.74 14.96
CA THR A 396 25.45 52.43 16.25
C THR A 396 25.03 53.88 16.00
N LEU A 397 23.89 54.28 16.58
CA LEU A 397 23.44 55.68 16.60
C LEU A 397 23.81 56.33 17.93
N ASN A 398 24.54 57.42 17.87
CA ASN A 398 24.75 58.27 19.03
C ASN A 398 23.60 59.30 19.12
N ALA A 399 22.62 59.02 19.98
CA ALA A 399 21.42 59.84 20.16
C ALA A 399 21.70 61.29 20.64
N THR A 400 22.87 61.55 21.21
CA THR A 400 23.27 62.88 21.69
C THR A 400 23.87 63.74 20.58
N THR A 401 24.45 63.12 19.55
CA THR A 401 25.14 63.82 18.45
C THR A 401 24.49 63.59 17.08
N GLY A 402 23.50 62.71 16.99
CA GLY A 402 22.90 62.27 15.73
C GLY A 402 23.85 61.46 14.84
N THR A 403 25.03 61.04 15.33
CA THR A 403 26.06 60.42 14.49
C THR A 403 25.77 58.94 14.27
N LEU A 404 25.85 58.50 13.01
CA LEU A 404 25.71 57.11 12.57
C LEU A 404 27.09 56.50 12.32
N SER A 405 27.35 55.33 12.89
CA SER A 405 28.63 54.62 12.76
C SER A 405 28.45 53.13 12.51
N GLN A 406 29.39 52.49 11.80
CA GLN A 406 29.35 51.05 11.51
C GLN A 406 30.65 50.32 11.88
N GLU A 407 30.53 49.10 12.43
CA GLU A 407 31.65 48.24 12.82
C GLU A 407 31.36 46.75 12.48
N PRO A 408 32.34 45.94 12.04
CA PRO A 408 32.12 44.52 11.74
C PRO A 408 31.73 43.67 12.97
N PHE A 409 30.64 42.89 12.88
CA PHE A 409 30.23 41.92 13.91
C PHE A 409 30.79 40.53 13.65
N ASP A 410 31.47 39.94 14.65
CA ASP A 410 31.84 38.52 14.62
C ASP A 410 30.95 37.71 15.59
N ALA A 411 30.07 36.88 15.02
CA ALA A 411 29.13 36.05 15.77
C ALA A 411 29.81 34.98 16.65
N LYS A 412 31.05 34.56 16.34
CA LYS A 412 31.80 33.60 17.18
C LYS A 412 32.40 34.26 18.41
N LEU A 413 32.85 35.52 18.28
CA LEU A 413 33.45 36.29 19.38
C LEU A 413 32.43 37.15 20.14
N ARG A 414 31.21 37.32 19.61
CA ARG A 414 30.14 38.18 20.14
C ARG A 414 30.62 39.61 20.43
N GLN A 415 31.58 40.11 19.64
CA GLN A 415 32.18 41.43 19.83
C GLN A 415 32.42 42.09 18.47
N ALA A 416 32.39 43.43 18.47
CA ALA A 416 32.84 44.22 17.35
C ALA A 416 34.34 44.03 17.17
N THR A 417 34.77 43.78 15.93
CA THR A 417 36.19 43.56 15.61
C THR A 417 36.80 44.82 15.01
N SER A 418 38.11 45.04 15.24
CA SER A 418 38.85 46.18 14.69
C SER A 418 39.11 46.09 13.17
N ALA A 419 38.46 45.16 12.48
CA ALA A 419 38.56 45.00 11.04
C ALA A 419 38.06 46.27 10.33
N ASN A 420 38.74 46.66 9.24
CA ASN A 420 38.46 47.91 8.53
C ASN A 420 37.34 47.76 7.47
N ASN A 421 36.57 46.68 7.54
CA ASN A 421 35.50 46.39 6.58
C ASN A 421 34.32 47.34 6.81
N THR A 422 33.76 47.84 5.71
CA THR A 422 32.56 48.67 5.69
C THR A 422 31.59 48.13 4.66
N TRP A 423 30.31 48.39 4.89
CA TRP A 423 29.18 48.07 4.02
C TRP A 423 28.49 49.35 3.58
N TYR A 424 27.78 49.27 2.45
CA TYR A 424 26.84 50.31 2.07
C TYR A 424 25.49 49.87 2.63
N VAL A 425 25.07 50.53 3.71
CA VAL A 425 23.91 50.11 4.51
C VAL A 425 22.78 51.12 4.29
N PRO A 426 21.62 50.68 3.76
CA PRO A 426 20.42 51.50 3.71
C PRO A 426 19.84 51.65 5.13
N ILE A 427 19.59 52.90 5.54
CA ILE A 427 19.04 53.28 6.85
C ILE A 427 17.70 53.97 6.59
N GLU A 428 16.62 53.28 6.95
CA GLU A 428 15.28 53.84 7.07
C GLU A 428 15.12 54.38 8.49
N TRP A 429 14.39 55.47 8.70
CA TRP A 429 14.19 56.04 10.04
C TRP A 429 12.92 56.90 10.07
N ILE A 430 12.40 57.19 11.26
CA ILE A 430 11.15 57.93 11.46
C ILE A 430 11.42 59.18 12.32
N LYS A 431 10.87 60.33 11.93
CA LYS A 431 10.90 61.59 12.69
C LYS A 431 9.47 62.08 12.90
N ASN A 432 9.08 62.34 14.15
CA ASN A 432 7.74 62.81 14.51
C ASN A 432 6.59 61.94 13.94
N GLY A 433 6.74 60.61 13.99
CA GLY A 433 5.73 59.66 13.47
C GLY A 433 5.59 59.63 11.95
N SER A 434 6.47 60.34 11.21
CA SER A 434 6.51 60.31 9.75
C SER A 434 7.79 59.63 9.27
N ALA A 435 7.65 58.63 8.39
CA ALA A 435 8.78 57.96 7.75
C ALA A 435 9.65 58.97 6.99
N GLN A 436 10.96 58.90 7.18
CA GLN A 436 11.93 59.80 6.56
C GLN A 436 12.53 59.17 5.30
N PRO A 437 13.10 60.00 4.40
CA PRO A 437 13.75 59.48 3.20
C PRO A 437 14.91 58.55 3.52
N LEU A 438 14.99 57.45 2.76
CA LEU A 438 16.06 56.45 2.88
C LEU A 438 17.44 57.11 2.81
N THR A 439 18.26 56.86 3.84
CA THR A 439 19.61 57.43 3.97
C THR A 439 20.65 56.32 3.92
N TRP A 440 21.79 56.54 3.27
CA TRP A 440 22.80 55.49 3.07
C TRP A 440 24.07 55.76 3.87
N LEU A 441 24.45 54.83 4.74
CA LEU A 441 25.72 54.86 5.48
C LEU A 441 26.82 54.19 4.63
N LYS A 442 27.76 54.98 4.12
CA LYS A 442 28.80 54.50 3.17
C LYS A 442 30.17 54.33 3.82
N SER A 443 30.42 55.02 4.94
CA SER A 443 31.72 55.06 5.62
C SER A 443 31.60 54.67 7.09
N LYS A 444 32.72 54.59 7.82
CA LYS A 444 32.75 54.18 9.24
C LYS A 444 31.97 55.12 10.15
N GLU A 445 32.01 56.42 9.87
CA GLU A 445 31.25 57.46 10.57
C GLU A 445 30.81 58.51 9.53
N GLU A 446 29.53 58.85 9.49
CA GLU A 446 28.99 59.88 8.60
C GLU A 446 28.17 60.87 9.46
N ARG A 447 28.52 62.16 9.40
CA ARG A 447 27.88 63.24 10.19
C ARG A 447 26.74 63.82 9.36
N SER A 448 25.50 63.65 9.78
CA SER A 448 24.37 64.04 8.93
C SER A 448 23.13 64.55 9.66
N PHE A 449 23.24 65.41 10.68
CA PHE A 449 22.11 66.27 11.09
C PHE A 449 22.67 67.63 11.51
N SER A 450 22.13 68.73 10.97
CA SER A 450 22.67 70.10 11.12
C SER A 450 22.43 70.69 12.51
N ASP A 451 23.38 71.50 12.98
CA ASP A 451 23.49 72.12 14.32
C ASP A 451 22.34 73.09 14.74
N GLU A 452 21.22 73.15 13.99
CA GLU A 452 20.02 73.91 14.37
C GLU A 452 18.91 73.05 15.02
N GLU A 453 19.11 71.74 15.13
CA GLU A 453 18.10 70.80 15.66
C GLU A 453 18.31 70.37 17.11
N GLU A 454 19.03 71.17 17.89
CA GLU A 454 19.44 70.81 19.26
C GLU A 454 18.33 71.00 20.32
N GLU A 455 17.19 71.61 19.96
CA GLU A 455 16.10 71.92 20.91
C GLU A 455 14.75 71.21 20.64
N LYS A 456 14.70 70.23 19.74
CA LYS A 456 13.47 69.43 19.48
C LYS A 456 13.70 67.92 19.40
N LEU A 457 14.54 67.39 20.29
CA LEU A 457 14.68 65.96 20.56
C LEU A 457 14.09 65.58 21.95
N GLN A 458 12.94 66.16 22.29
CA GLN A 458 12.12 65.71 23.42
C GLN A 458 10.65 65.52 23.00
N MET A 459 10.38 64.44 22.27
CA MET A 459 9.14 63.64 22.35
C MET A 459 9.19 62.47 21.37
N ALA A 460 9.80 61.35 21.79
CA ALA A 460 9.48 59.97 21.38
C ALA A 460 10.43 59.00 22.10
N LEU A 461 10.36 58.97 23.43
CA LEU A 461 10.99 57.95 24.25
C LEU A 461 9.96 57.57 25.32
N SER A 462 9.01 56.71 24.94
CA SER A 462 8.16 56.01 25.88
C SER A 462 8.01 54.54 25.45
N LEU A 463 8.69 53.68 26.23
CA LEU A 463 8.39 52.28 26.57
C LEU A 463 8.54 51.27 25.39
N GLU A 464 9.40 50.26 25.40
CA GLU A 464 10.10 49.53 26.48
C GLU A 464 11.32 48.77 25.86
N LYS A 465 12.44 48.67 26.61
CA LYS A 465 13.75 48.04 26.28
C LYS A 465 14.69 48.75 25.27
N SER A 466 15.33 49.80 25.80
CA SER A 466 16.59 50.43 25.33
C SER A 466 17.82 49.50 25.51
N ASN A 467 18.91 49.51 24.73
CA ASN A 467 19.34 50.20 23.52
C ASN A 467 20.53 49.40 22.96
N LEU A 468 20.44 48.90 21.72
CA LEU A 468 21.56 48.68 20.77
C LEU A 468 20.95 48.24 19.44
N HIS A 469 20.11 49.11 18.90
CA HIS A 469 19.42 48.99 17.62
C HIS A 469 19.97 50.07 16.71
N LEU A 470 20.85 49.67 15.81
CA LEU A 470 20.95 50.33 14.51
C LEU A 470 21.37 49.38 13.38
N VAL A 471 21.81 48.17 13.71
CA VAL A 471 21.63 46.99 12.85
C VAL A 471 20.15 46.73 12.58
N ILE A 472 19.29 47.23 13.46
CA ILE A 472 17.95 46.74 13.67
C ILE A 472 16.96 47.78 13.15
N GLU A 473 17.10 48.21 11.90
CA GLU A 473 15.99 48.75 11.11
C GLU A 473 15.97 48.07 9.73
N THR A 474 17.10 47.67 9.16
CA THR A 474 17.11 46.56 8.19
C THR A 474 16.97 45.22 8.87
N VAL A 475 17.57 45.02 10.06
CA VAL A 475 17.29 43.84 10.90
C VAL A 475 16.13 44.10 11.86
N SER A 476 15.49 45.28 11.98
CA SER A 476 14.13 45.39 12.59
C SER A 476 13.05 45.46 11.55
N PHE A 477 13.31 45.79 10.29
CA PHE A 477 12.36 45.55 9.22
C PHE A 477 12.47 44.09 8.80
N ILE A 478 13.66 43.49 8.78
CA ILE A 478 13.80 42.04 8.65
C ILE A 478 13.49 41.33 9.98
N LEU A 479 13.75 41.84 11.19
CA LEU A 479 13.20 41.22 12.44
C LEU A 479 11.79 41.69 12.76
N GLU A 480 11.19 42.73 12.18
CA GLU A 480 9.75 43.02 12.28
C GLU A 480 9.05 42.28 11.18
N GLN A 481 9.57 42.15 9.96
CA GLN A 481 9.04 41.20 9.00
C GLN A 481 9.27 39.78 9.49
N VAL A 482 10.41 39.44 10.09
CA VAL A 482 10.65 38.13 10.72
C VAL A 482 10.02 38.06 12.12
N GLN A 483 9.62 39.14 12.82
CA GLN A 483 8.80 39.10 14.06
C GLN A 483 7.31 39.22 13.78
N LEU A 484 6.90 39.71 12.62
CA LEU A 484 5.54 39.79 12.12
C LEU A 484 5.27 38.51 11.37
N GLU A 485 6.22 37.98 10.60
CA GLU A 485 6.26 36.59 10.15
C GLU A 485 6.52 35.66 11.33
N LEU A 486 7.41 35.89 12.30
CA LEU A 486 7.47 35.04 13.51
C LEU A 486 6.28 35.27 14.42
N ARG A 487 5.57 36.42 14.42
CA ARG A 487 4.30 36.56 15.18
C ARG A 487 3.11 36.03 14.41
N GLN A 488 3.13 36.02 13.08
CA GLN A 488 2.14 35.36 12.24
C GLN A 488 2.42 33.87 12.20
N VAL A 489 3.67 33.44 12.26
CA VAL A 489 4.11 32.05 12.38
C VAL A 489 3.98 31.62 13.82
N LEU A 490 4.24 32.45 14.84
CA LEU A 490 3.93 32.13 16.25
C LEU A 490 2.43 32.23 16.51
N SER A 491 1.66 33.11 15.87
CA SER A 491 0.21 33.11 15.99
C SER A 491 -0.40 32.00 15.15
N LYS A 492 0.15 31.64 13.99
CA LYS A 492 -0.23 30.44 13.24
C LYS A 492 0.25 29.19 13.96
N ILE A 493 1.38 29.18 14.66
CA ILE A 493 1.85 28.08 15.50
C ILE A 493 1.07 28.07 16.81
N GLU A 494 0.66 29.19 17.40
CA GLU A 494 -0.18 29.23 18.60
C GLU A 494 -1.60 28.83 18.22
N VAL A 495 -2.16 29.30 17.11
CA VAL A 495 -3.44 28.85 16.55
C VAL A 495 -3.33 27.41 16.09
N SER A 496 -2.23 26.98 15.47
CA SER A 496 -2.00 25.58 15.08
C SER A 496 -1.66 24.72 16.29
N ILE A 497 -1.09 25.23 17.38
CA ILE A 497 -0.92 24.52 18.66
C ILE A 497 -2.25 24.51 19.39
N GLN A 498 -3.08 25.55 19.31
CA GLN A 498 -4.40 25.59 19.91
C GLN A 498 -5.31 24.63 19.16
N GLU A 499 -5.33 24.69 17.83
CA GLU A 499 -6.00 23.74 16.95
C GLU A 499 -5.42 22.35 17.08
N ASN A 500 -4.09 22.17 17.14
CA ASN A 500 -3.50 20.86 17.35
C ASN A 500 -3.71 20.37 18.77
N SER A 501 -3.91 21.24 19.77
CA SER A 501 -4.26 20.88 21.14
C SER A 501 -5.73 20.53 21.26
N VAL A 502 -6.60 21.19 20.48
CA VAL A 502 -8.02 20.85 20.33
C VAL A 502 -8.16 19.59 19.47
N LYS A 503 -7.34 19.41 18.43
CA LYS A 503 -7.23 18.19 17.63
C LYS A 503 -6.62 17.07 18.46
N LEU A 504 -5.62 17.33 19.31
CA LEU A 504 -5.06 16.36 20.25
C LEU A 504 -6.04 16.05 21.36
N SER A 505 -6.80 17.02 21.87
CA SER A 505 -7.82 16.77 22.88
C SER A 505 -8.97 15.98 22.26
N THR A 506 -9.42 16.32 21.06
CA THR A 506 -10.42 15.53 20.35
C THR A 506 -9.88 14.16 19.91
N LEU A 507 -8.61 14.04 19.52
CA LEU A 507 -7.96 12.74 19.29
C LEU A 507 -7.80 11.96 20.59
N THR A 508 -7.56 12.63 21.71
CA THR A 508 -7.46 12.02 23.04
C THR A 508 -8.83 11.57 23.50
N ASP A 509 -9.89 12.36 23.29
CA ASP A 509 -11.28 12.01 23.56
C ASP A 509 -11.75 10.90 22.63
N GLN A 510 -11.35 10.92 21.36
CA GLN A 510 -11.58 9.85 20.40
C GLN A 510 -10.77 8.60 20.78
N LEU A 511 -9.54 8.72 21.25
CA LEU A 511 -8.72 7.61 21.75
C LEU A 511 -9.29 7.04 23.04
N GLU A 512 -9.81 7.87 23.94
CA GLU A 512 -10.47 7.44 25.17
C GLU A 512 -11.80 6.75 24.82
N TYR A 513 -12.57 7.31 23.88
CA TYR A 513 -13.78 6.69 23.32
C TYR A 513 -13.46 5.38 22.60
N PHE A 514 -12.42 5.32 21.78
CA PHE A 514 -11.97 4.11 21.11
C PHE A 514 -11.45 3.11 22.12
N LYS A 515 -10.70 3.54 23.14
CA LYS A 515 -10.21 2.69 24.23
C LYS A 515 -11.37 2.12 25.02
N GLU A 516 -12.39 2.91 25.35
CA GLU A 516 -13.60 2.44 26.04
C GLU A 516 -14.40 1.49 25.12
N THR A 517 -14.51 1.80 23.83
CA THR A 517 -15.16 0.93 22.83
C THR A 517 -14.40 -0.38 22.64
N PHE A 518 -13.06 -0.34 22.55
CA PHE A 518 -12.21 -1.51 22.44
C PHE A 518 -12.23 -2.31 23.74
N THR A 519 -12.23 -1.66 24.90
CA THR A 519 -12.37 -2.33 26.20
C THR A 519 -13.71 -3.04 26.29
N ASN A 520 -14.82 -2.36 25.95
CA ASN A 520 -16.15 -2.96 25.89
C ASN A 520 -16.23 -4.11 24.87
N ARG A 521 -15.59 -3.96 23.69
CA ARG A 521 -15.53 -5.03 22.68
C ARG A 521 -14.65 -6.20 23.11
N ILE A 522 -13.57 -5.94 23.85
CA ILE A 522 -12.71 -6.97 24.45
C ILE A 522 -13.50 -7.69 25.53
N GLU A 523 -14.18 -7.00 26.45
CA GLU A 523 -15.06 -7.62 27.45
C GLU A 523 -16.18 -8.45 26.80
N MET A 524 -16.80 -7.94 25.74
CA MET A 524 -17.79 -8.70 24.97
C MET A 524 -17.16 -9.91 24.28
N ALA A 525 -15.97 -9.77 23.71
CA ALA A 525 -15.25 -10.87 23.06
C ALA A 525 -14.80 -11.92 24.09
N GLU A 526 -14.36 -11.52 25.28
CA GLU A 526 -14.03 -12.40 26.40
C GLU A 526 -15.27 -13.14 26.89
N HIS A 527 -16.41 -12.45 27.03
CA HIS A 527 -17.69 -13.08 27.36
C HIS A 527 -18.15 -14.08 26.27
N LEU A 528 -18.01 -13.73 25.00
CA LEU A 528 -18.33 -14.63 23.89
C LEU A 528 -17.37 -15.81 23.81
N ALA A 529 -16.08 -15.60 24.06
CA ALA A 529 -15.07 -16.64 24.12
C ALA A 529 -15.35 -17.60 25.29
N ALA A 530 -15.62 -17.08 26.48
CA ALA A 530 -16.02 -17.89 27.63
C ALA A 530 -17.29 -18.71 27.34
N SER A 531 -18.30 -18.10 26.71
CA SER A 531 -19.52 -18.81 26.29
C SER A 531 -19.25 -19.86 25.18
N ALA A 532 -18.33 -19.58 24.26
CA ALA A 532 -17.93 -20.51 23.21
C ALA A 532 -17.13 -21.69 23.80
N GLU A 533 -16.24 -21.45 24.75
CA GLU A 533 -15.51 -22.47 25.50
C GLU A 533 -16.48 -23.36 26.28
N GLU A 534 -17.45 -22.78 26.99
CA GLU A 534 -18.49 -23.53 27.69
C GLU A 534 -19.29 -24.41 26.72
N ARG A 535 -19.69 -23.86 25.56
CA ARG A 535 -20.37 -24.63 24.51
C ARG A 535 -19.49 -25.74 23.94
N ALA A 536 -18.20 -25.48 23.70
CA ALA A 536 -17.26 -26.47 23.19
C ALA A 536 -17.04 -27.61 24.20
N VAL A 537 -16.95 -27.30 25.49
CA VAL A 537 -16.89 -28.30 26.56
C VAL A 537 -18.17 -29.13 26.61
N ASN A 538 -19.34 -28.48 26.52
CA ASN A 538 -20.63 -29.17 26.49
C ASN A 538 -20.75 -30.11 25.28
N VAL A 539 -20.44 -29.62 24.06
CA VAL A 539 -20.45 -30.43 22.83
C VAL A 539 -19.46 -31.57 22.91
N SER A 540 -18.23 -31.33 23.38
CA SER A 540 -17.23 -32.38 23.60
C SER A 540 -17.74 -33.46 24.55
N SER A 541 -18.41 -33.06 25.64
CA SER A 541 -19.02 -33.98 26.59
C SER A 541 -20.15 -34.82 25.95
N GLU A 542 -20.98 -34.21 25.10
CA GLU A 542 -22.06 -34.89 24.38
C GLU A 542 -21.53 -35.84 23.31
N CYS A 543 -20.54 -35.41 22.52
CA CYS A 543 -19.86 -36.25 21.53
C CYS A 543 -19.22 -37.47 22.20
N LYS A 544 -18.59 -37.30 23.37
CA LYS A 544 -18.04 -38.42 24.14
C LYS A 544 -19.14 -39.39 24.60
N LYS A 545 -20.23 -38.89 25.19
CA LYS A 545 -21.40 -39.70 25.59
C LYS A 545 -22.00 -40.45 24.40
N LEU A 546 -22.13 -39.79 23.25
CA LEU A 546 -22.68 -40.39 22.04
C LEU A 546 -21.74 -41.46 21.46
N GLY A 547 -20.43 -41.20 21.46
CA GLY A 547 -19.40 -42.15 21.06
C GLY A 547 -19.40 -43.42 21.92
N GLU A 548 -19.50 -43.27 23.24
CA GLU A 548 -19.64 -44.40 24.17
C GLU A 548 -20.93 -45.19 23.89
N LYS A 549 -22.05 -44.51 23.68
CA LYS A 549 -23.35 -45.14 23.36
C LYS A 549 -23.33 -45.88 22.02
N LEU A 550 -22.67 -45.32 21.01
CA LEU A 550 -22.47 -45.97 19.71
C LEU A 550 -21.58 -47.19 19.82
N GLY A 551 -20.47 -47.09 20.56
CA GLY A 551 -19.58 -48.22 20.84
C GLY A 551 -20.30 -49.37 21.55
N ASP A 552 -21.12 -49.06 22.56
CA ASP A 552 -21.94 -50.06 23.27
C ASP A 552 -22.98 -50.72 22.36
N ARG A 553 -23.62 -49.95 21.48
CA ARG A 553 -24.57 -50.50 20.49
C ARG A 553 -23.88 -51.39 19.46
N LEU A 554 -22.70 -50.98 18.98
CA LEU A 554 -21.91 -51.77 18.03
C LEU A 554 -21.50 -53.11 18.65
N ALA A 555 -20.99 -53.09 19.88
CA ALA A 555 -20.65 -54.32 20.61
C ALA A 555 -21.89 -55.21 20.79
N ALA A 556 -23.04 -54.65 21.17
CA ALA A 556 -24.28 -55.41 21.33
C ALA A 556 -24.77 -56.07 20.03
N LEU A 557 -24.65 -55.37 18.88
CA LEU A 557 -24.99 -55.92 17.57
C LEU A 557 -24.02 -57.02 17.15
N GLU A 558 -22.72 -56.82 17.37
CA GLU A 558 -21.69 -57.82 17.06
C GLU A 558 -21.87 -59.08 17.91
N ASP A 559 -22.09 -58.93 19.22
CA ASP A 559 -22.40 -60.06 20.10
C ASP A 559 -23.72 -60.74 19.73
N GLY A 560 -24.71 -59.98 19.26
CA GLY A 560 -25.94 -60.52 18.69
C GLY A 560 -25.69 -61.44 17.49
N SER A 561 -24.76 -61.08 16.61
CA SER A 561 -24.33 -61.92 15.48
C SER A 561 -23.55 -63.16 15.94
N ARG A 562 -22.71 -63.02 16.97
CA ARG A 562 -21.87 -64.10 17.53
C ARG A 562 -22.60 -64.99 18.55
N ARG A 563 -23.84 -64.69 18.93
CA ARG A 563 -24.55 -65.39 20.02
C ARG A 563 -24.67 -66.90 19.84
N TYR A 564 -24.67 -67.39 18.60
CA TYR A 564 -24.74 -68.81 18.24
C TYR A 564 -23.36 -69.49 18.17
N ASN A 565 -22.29 -68.71 18.25
CA ASN A 565 -20.92 -69.17 18.10
C ASN A 565 -20.34 -69.62 19.45
N VAL A 566 -19.51 -70.65 19.37
CA VAL A 566 -18.60 -71.11 20.41
C VAL A 566 -17.19 -71.03 19.84
N ARG A 567 -16.27 -70.55 20.67
CA ARG A 567 -14.86 -70.40 20.35
C ARG A 567 -14.08 -71.47 21.09
N ILE A 568 -13.23 -72.15 20.34
CA ILE A 568 -12.29 -73.15 20.83
C ILE A 568 -10.89 -72.61 20.60
N GLU A 569 -10.15 -72.40 21.68
CA GLU A 569 -8.74 -72.02 21.65
C GLU A 569 -7.85 -73.22 21.94
N ASP A 570 -6.58 -73.11 21.51
CA ASP A 570 -5.53 -74.11 21.71
C ASP A 570 -5.80 -75.49 21.07
N LEU A 571 -6.77 -75.56 20.15
CA LEU A 571 -7.00 -76.74 19.32
C LEU A 571 -5.86 -76.89 18.30
N PRO A 572 -5.17 -78.06 18.23
CA PRO A 572 -4.06 -78.28 17.30
C PRO A 572 -4.42 -77.94 15.84
N GLU A 573 -3.48 -77.34 15.11
CA GLU A 573 -3.70 -76.91 13.71
C GLU A 573 -3.83 -78.11 12.75
N ASN A 574 -4.60 -77.93 11.67
CA ASN A 574 -4.75 -78.88 10.56
C ASN A 574 -5.29 -80.27 10.95
N ARG A 575 -6.08 -80.34 12.04
CA ARG A 575 -6.79 -81.57 12.45
C ARG A 575 -8.17 -81.67 11.81
N GLU A 576 -8.70 -80.53 11.41
CA GLU A 576 -9.94 -80.45 10.65
C GLU A 576 -9.68 -81.01 9.25
N SER A 577 -10.35 -82.10 8.92
CA SER A 577 -10.36 -82.67 7.58
C SER A 577 -11.02 -81.70 6.58
N SER A 578 -11.26 -82.14 5.34
CA SER A 578 -11.98 -81.33 4.33
C SER A 578 -13.38 -80.88 4.77
N ASN A 579 -13.95 -81.45 5.84
CA ASN A 579 -15.24 -81.05 6.41
C ASN A 579 -15.11 -80.64 7.90
N PRO A 580 -14.94 -79.34 8.19
CA PRO A 580 -14.84 -78.80 9.55
C PRO A 580 -16.10 -79.02 10.42
N VAL A 581 -17.29 -79.09 9.82
CA VAL A 581 -18.56 -79.29 10.55
C VAL A 581 -18.61 -80.70 11.13
N LYS A 582 -18.28 -81.70 10.31
CA LYS A 582 -18.19 -83.09 10.75
C LYS A 582 -17.15 -83.27 11.85
N PHE A 583 -15.97 -82.65 11.67
CA PHE A 583 -14.93 -82.65 12.69
C PHE A 583 -15.43 -82.03 14.02
N ALA A 584 -16.13 -80.90 13.97
CA ALA A 584 -16.68 -80.27 15.17
C ALA A 584 -17.71 -81.16 15.87
N ALA A 585 -18.55 -81.88 15.11
CA ALA A 585 -19.53 -82.81 15.66
C ALA A 585 -18.83 -83.96 16.41
N GLU A 586 -17.86 -84.61 15.78
CA GLU A 586 -17.05 -85.68 16.38
C GLU A 586 -16.30 -85.21 17.63
N LEU A 587 -15.75 -83.99 17.60
CA LEU A 587 -15.07 -83.37 18.74
C LEU A 587 -16.01 -83.24 19.94
N PHE A 588 -17.23 -82.72 19.75
CA PHE A 588 -18.19 -82.59 20.85
C PHE A 588 -18.71 -83.93 21.35
N SER A 589 -18.99 -84.90 20.48
CA SER A 589 -19.39 -86.25 20.90
C SER A 589 -18.31 -86.93 21.75
N LYS A 590 -17.03 -86.77 21.38
CA LYS A 590 -15.90 -87.30 22.18
C LYS A 590 -15.78 -86.65 23.56
N ILE A 591 -16.10 -85.36 23.69
CA ILE A 591 -15.96 -84.62 24.96
C ILE A 591 -17.18 -84.84 25.88
N ILE A 592 -18.38 -84.86 25.30
CA ILE A 592 -19.65 -84.88 26.05
C ILE A 592 -20.18 -86.31 26.23
N GLY A 593 -20.14 -87.15 25.19
CA GLY A 593 -20.61 -88.55 25.17
C GLY A 593 -21.24 -88.94 23.82
N ASP A 594 -21.26 -90.24 23.49
CA ASP A 594 -21.66 -90.78 22.18
C ASP A 594 -23.15 -90.58 21.83
N ASP A 595 -24.03 -90.35 22.83
CA ASP A 595 -25.45 -90.05 22.61
C ASP A 595 -25.70 -88.63 22.05
N PHE A 596 -24.65 -87.83 21.91
CA PHE A 596 -24.72 -86.44 21.45
C PHE A 596 -24.71 -86.34 19.91
N LYS A 597 -25.89 -86.22 19.28
CA LYS A 597 -26.05 -86.00 17.83
C LYS A 597 -25.81 -84.54 17.45
N ALA A 598 -24.54 -84.13 17.39
CA ALA A 598 -24.14 -82.75 17.16
C ALA A 598 -24.25 -82.27 15.70
N GLU A 599 -24.10 -83.18 14.73
CA GLU A 599 -23.84 -82.81 13.33
C GLU A 599 -24.99 -82.05 12.67
N SER A 600 -26.24 -82.38 13.00
CA SER A 600 -27.44 -81.71 12.45
C SER A 600 -27.73 -80.33 13.06
N GLU A 601 -27.03 -79.95 14.13
CA GLU A 601 -27.25 -78.69 14.86
C GLU A 601 -26.09 -77.69 14.68
N ILE A 602 -25.02 -78.08 13.98
CA ILE A 602 -23.89 -77.22 13.65
C ILE A 602 -24.11 -76.62 12.26
N ALA A 603 -24.41 -75.32 12.23
CA ALA A 603 -24.61 -74.56 10.99
C ALA A 603 -23.30 -74.37 10.22
N MET A 604 -22.21 -74.10 10.94
CA MET A 604 -20.91 -73.82 10.34
C MET A 604 -19.80 -74.03 11.36
N ALA A 605 -18.67 -74.56 10.93
CA ALA A 605 -17.45 -74.61 11.72
C ALA A 605 -16.26 -74.19 10.86
N TYR A 606 -15.35 -73.38 11.41
CA TYR A 606 -14.20 -72.90 10.67
C TYR A 606 -13.10 -72.39 11.60
N ARG A 607 -11.86 -72.47 11.12
CA ARG A 607 -10.72 -71.84 11.78
C ARG A 607 -10.59 -70.39 11.33
N VAL A 608 -10.38 -69.47 12.27
CA VAL A 608 -10.22 -68.05 11.95
C VAL A 608 -9.02 -67.86 11.02
N ARG A 609 -9.18 -67.06 9.97
CA ARG A 609 -8.07 -66.77 9.04
C ARG A 609 -6.95 -66.03 9.77
N GLY A 610 -5.72 -66.53 9.62
CA GLY A 610 -4.52 -65.91 10.20
C GLY A 610 -3.79 -65.04 9.18
N SER A 611 -2.99 -64.09 9.69
CA SER A 611 -1.93 -63.43 8.91
C SER A 611 -0.75 -64.39 8.70
N ASN A 612 0.01 -64.24 7.62
CA ASN A 612 1.11 -65.12 7.16
C ASN A 612 2.35 -65.19 8.09
N THR A 613 2.25 -64.73 9.34
CA THR A 613 3.35 -64.79 10.32
C THR A 613 3.26 -66.05 11.17
N VAL A 614 4.42 -66.64 11.53
CA VAL A 614 4.48 -67.78 12.47
C VAL A 614 3.88 -67.35 13.81
N ARG A 615 2.79 -67.99 14.23
CA ARG A 615 2.09 -67.65 15.48
C ARG A 615 2.52 -68.57 16.61
N PRO A 616 2.66 -68.05 17.84
CA PRO A 616 3.04 -68.83 19.01
C PRO A 616 1.92 -69.74 19.53
N ARG A 617 0.66 -69.54 19.11
CA ARG A 617 -0.49 -70.34 19.51
C ARG A 617 -1.37 -70.72 18.31
N PRO A 618 -2.07 -71.87 18.36
CA PRO A 618 -3.06 -72.25 17.35
C PRO A 618 -4.14 -71.17 17.20
N ARG A 619 -4.66 -71.01 15.98
CA ARG A 619 -5.77 -70.11 15.68
C ARG A 619 -7.06 -70.65 16.26
N SER A 620 -7.88 -69.73 16.73
CA SER A 620 -9.20 -70.04 17.25
C SER A 620 -10.06 -70.76 16.21
N PHE A 621 -10.70 -71.83 16.65
CA PHE A 621 -11.70 -72.56 15.89
C PHE A 621 -13.09 -72.15 16.35
N ILE A 622 -13.93 -71.69 15.43
CA ILE A 622 -15.28 -71.19 15.72
C ILE A 622 -16.31 -72.21 15.21
N VAL A 623 -17.23 -72.58 16.08
CA VAL A 623 -18.38 -73.43 15.76
C VAL A 623 -19.66 -72.63 15.98
N ARG A 624 -20.48 -72.50 14.95
CA ARG A 624 -21.79 -71.85 14.98
C ARG A 624 -22.89 -72.91 15.00
N PHE A 625 -23.78 -72.81 15.97
CA PHE A 625 -24.96 -73.67 16.07
C PHE A 625 -26.18 -73.06 15.38
N GLU A 626 -27.10 -73.89 14.91
CA GLU A 626 -28.38 -73.44 14.33
C GLU A 626 -29.29 -72.82 15.41
N ARG A 627 -29.33 -73.45 16.60
CA ARG A 627 -30.23 -73.04 17.69
C ARG A 627 -29.46 -72.61 18.93
N LEU A 628 -29.87 -71.48 19.50
CA LEU A 628 -29.26 -70.94 20.73
C LEU A 628 -29.51 -71.85 21.93
N SER A 629 -30.67 -72.49 22.01
CA SER A 629 -31.01 -73.46 23.08
C SER A 629 -30.01 -74.61 23.12
N PHE A 630 -29.68 -75.17 21.94
CA PHE A 630 -28.72 -76.26 21.82
C PHE A 630 -27.31 -75.83 22.21
N LYS A 631 -26.85 -74.65 21.77
CA LYS A 631 -25.57 -74.08 22.26
C LYS A 631 -25.55 -73.99 23.78
N LEU A 632 -26.61 -73.49 24.42
CA LEU A 632 -26.64 -73.31 25.88
C LEU A 632 -26.59 -74.65 26.62
N GLU A 633 -27.24 -75.69 26.09
CA GLU A 633 -27.15 -77.06 26.58
C GLU A 633 -25.71 -77.60 26.51
N VAL A 634 -25.05 -77.46 25.35
CA VAL A 634 -23.63 -77.79 25.17
C VAL A 634 -22.77 -77.08 26.21
N MET A 635 -22.93 -75.77 26.36
CA MET A 635 -22.16 -74.98 27.32
C MET A 635 -22.44 -75.38 28.78
N ALA A 636 -23.63 -75.89 29.11
CA ALA A 636 -23.96 -76.38 30.44
C ALA A 636 -23.29 -77.74 30.72
N LEU A 637 -23.32 -78.66 29.75
CA LEU A 637 -22.65 -79.96 29.84
C LEU A 637 -21.14 -79.81 29.99
N LEU A 638 -20.54 -78.89 29.21
CA LEU A 638 -19.11 -78.59 29.30
C LEU A 638 -18.70 -77.97 30.65
N ARG A 639 -19.60 -77.24 31.32
CA ARG A 639 -19.29 -76.62 32.63
C ARG A 639 -19.05 -77.65 33.74
N ASN A 640 -19.62 -78.85 33.60
CA ASN A 640 -19.46 -79.93 34.57
C ASN A 640 -18.17 -80.74 34.35
N LYS A 641 -17.37 -80.39 33.34
CA LYS A 641 -16.07 -81.02 33.06
C LYS A 641 -14.96 -80.10 33.58
N GLU A 642 -14.08 -80.61 34.43
CA GLU A 642 -12.98 -79.82 35.00
C GLU A 642 -11.85 -79.55 33.99
N ASP A 643 -11.49 -80.56 33.19
CA ASP A 643 -10.49 -80.45 32.12
C ASP A 643 -11.01 -81.02 30.80
N ILE A 644 -10.84 -80.26 29.72
CA ILE A 644 -11.18 -80.69 28.36
C ILE A 644 -9.86 -80.94 27.62
N ILE A 645 -9.51 -82.21 27.46
CA ILE A 645 -8.27 -82.64 26.82
C ILE A 645 -8.59 -83.27 25.46
N TYR A 646 -7.90 -82.81 24.41
CA TYR A 646 -7.94 -83.40 23.08
C TYR A 646 -6.50 -83.64 22.58
N GLU A 647 -6.17 -84.89 22.25
CA GLU A 647 -4.83 -85.29 21.79
C GLU A 647 -3.69 -84.77 22.70
N ASN A 648 -3.83 -84.93 24.02
CA ASN A 648 -2.88 -84.45 25.04
C ASN A 648 -2.71 -82.92 25.13
N ASN A 649 -3.57 -82.13 24.49
CA ASN A 649 -3.62 -80.67 24.62
C ASN A 649 -4.87 -80.26 25.41
N HIS A 650 -4.69 -79.35 26.38
CA HIS A 650 -5.83 -78.70 27.03
C HIS A 650 -6.43 -77.70 26.06
N ILE A 651 -7.71 -77.87 25.74
CA ILE A 651 -8.45 -76.95 24.86
C ILE A 651 -9.43 -76.12 25.68
N LEU A 652 -9.60 -74.86 25.28
CA LEU A 652 -10.50 -73.94 25.98
C LEU A 652 -11.73 -73.70 25.13
N ILE A 653 -12.90 -74.15 25.61
CA ILE A 653 -14.18 -73.96 24.95
C ILE A 653 -15.00 -72.93 25.72
N PHE A 654 -15.32 -71.81 25.07
CA PHE A 654 -16.10 -70.75 25.68
C PHE A 654 -16.98 -70.03 24.65
N PRO A 655 -18.00 -69.27 25.08
CA PRO A 655 -18.83 -68.52 24.15
C PRO A 655 -18.01 -67.46 23.40
N ASP A 656 -18.23 -67.32 22.09
CA ASP A 656 -17.58 -66.27 21.29
C ASP A 656 -18.23 -64.92 21.57
N PHE A 657 -17.45 -63.99 22.12
CA PHE A 657 -17.88 -62.62 22.41
C PHE A 657 -17.07 -61.62 21.57
N SER A 658 -17.64 -60.44 21.33
CA SER A 658 -16.91 -59.29 20.80
C SER A 658 -15.71 -58.96 21.72
N PRO A 659 -14.61 -58.43 21.17
CA PRO A 659 -13.45 -58.02 21.97
C PRO A 659 -13.82 -57.04 23.10
N ALA A 660 -14.76 -56.12 22.84
CA ALA A 660 -15.27 -55.18 23.83
C ALA A 660 -15.97 -55.89 25.00
N THR A 661 -16.87 -56.84 24.71
CA THR A 661 -17.56 -57.62 25.74
C THR A 661 -16.61 -58.56 26.48
N ALA A 662 -15.67 -59.20 25.79
CA ALA A 662 -14.64 -60.03 26.42
C ALA A 662 -13.81 -59.22 27.42
N THR A 663 -13.40 -58.00 27.06
CA THR A 663 -12.66 -57.08 27.95
C THR A 663 -13.49 -56.67 29.17
N LYS A 664 -14.76 -56.28 28.97
CA LYS A 664 -15.68 -55.96 30.08
C LYS A 664 -15.88 -57.15 31.03
N ARG A 665 -16.00 -58.37 30.50
CA ARG A 665 -16.11 -59.61 31.30
C ARG A 665 -14.83 -59.94 32.06
N ALA A 666 -13.67 -59.65 31.47
CA ALA A 666 -12.36 -59.84 32.08
C ALA A 666 -12.11 -58.84 33.22
N ALA A 667 -12.67 -57.62 33.15
CA ALA A 667 -12.54 -56.61 34.21
C ALA A 667 -13.03 -57.11 35.58
N PHE A 668 -14.01 -58.03 35.62
CA PHE A 668 -14.50 -58.64 36.86
C PHE A 668 -13.62 -59.78 37.40
N TYR A 669 -12.49 -60.11 36.76
CA TYR A 669 -11.66 -61.28 37.14
C TYR A 669 -11.25 -61.26 38.61
N ASN A 670 -10.66 -60.16 39.08
CA ASN A 670 -10.21 -60.02 40.47
C ASN A 670 -11.38 -60.10 41.47
N ILE A 671 -12.52 -59.47 41.14
CA ILE A 671 -13.72 -59.49 41.97
C ILE A 671 -14.25 -60.93 42.10
N LYS A 672 -14.33 -61.66 40.98
CA LYS A 672 -14.75 -63.07 40.99
C LYS A 672 -13.81 -63.94 41.83
N GLN A 673 -12.50 -63.73 41.77
CA GLN A 673 -11.55 -64.46 42.61
C GLN A 673 -11.80 -64.22 44.10
N ARG A 674 -12.01 -62.96 44.50
CA ARG A 674 -12.32 -62.60 45.89
C ARG A 674 -13.65 -63.17 46.35
N LEU A 675 -14.69 -63.11 45.51
CA LEU A 675 -15.99 -63.72 45.80
C LEU A 675 -15.91 -65.24 45.97
N ARG A 676 -15.06 -65.93 45.17
CA ARG A 676 -14.76 -67.36 45.35
C ARG A 676 -14.12 -67.63 46.70
N GLN A 677 -13.10 -66.85 47.08
CA GLN A 677 -12.40 -67.00 48.36
C GLN A 677 -13.35 -66.79 49.54
N ALA A 678 -14.28 -65.83 49.42
CA ALA A 678 -15.31 -65.55 50.42
C ALA A 678 -16.51 -66.52 50.38
N SER A 679 -16.48 -67.56 49.54
CA SER A 679 -17.58 -68.53 49.36
C SER A 679 -18.94 -67.90 49.00
N VAL A 680 -18.92 -66.77 48.28
CA VAL A 680 -20.13 -66.05 47.84
C VAL A 680 -20.55 -66.53 46.45
N LYS A 681 -21.83 -66.88 46.28
CA LYS A 681 -22.38 -67.31 44.99
C LYS A 681 -22.42 -66.14 44.01
N TYR A 682 -21.89 -66.35 42.81
CA TYR A 682 -21.94 -65.36 41.75
C TYR A 682 -22.10 -66.01 40.36
N SER A 683 -22.60 -65.24 39.41
CA SER A 683 -22.70 -65.63 38.00
C SER A 683 -22.46 -64.42 37.10
N LEU A 684 -21.92 -64.66 35.90
CA LEU A 684 -21.64 -63.60 34.92
C LEU A 684 -22.66 -63.69 33.78
N LEU A 685 -23.69 -62.86 33.85
CA LEU A 685 -24.79 -62.82 32.89
C LEU A 685 -24.30 -62.26 31.54
N TYR A 686 -25.01 -62.62 30.47
CA TYR A 686 -24.85 -62.03 29.15
C TYR A 686 -25.31 -60.56 29.19
N LEU A 687 -24.58 -59.56 28.66
CA LEU A 687 -23.28 -59.55 27.97
C LEU A 687 -22.06 -59.47 28.90
N ALA A 688 -22.12 -58.67 29.97
CA ALA A 688 -21.02 -58.53 30.94
C ALA A 688 -21.51 -58.03 32.31
N LYS A 689 -22.60 -58.60 32.83
CA LYS A 689 -23.15 -58.19 34.13
C LYS A 689 -22.81 -59.21 35.22
N LEU A 690 -22.20 -58.76 36.31
CA LEU A 690 -21.91 -59.60 37.46
C LEU A 690 -23.14 -59.69 38.35
N LYS A 691 -23.71 -60.87 38.51
CA LYS A 691 -24.77 -61.17 39.46
C LYS A 691 -24.16 -61.84 40.70
N VAL A 692 -24.35 -61.25 41.87
CA VAL A 692 -23.88 -61.75 43.16
C VAL A 692 -25.10 -62.02 44.05
N GLU A 693 -25.10 -63.14 44.75
CA GLU A 693 -26.13 -63.50 45.73
C GLU A 693 -25.55 -63.33 47.14
N TRP A 694 -26.17 -62.46 47.93
CA TRP A 694 -25.75 -62.19 49.30
C TRP A 694 -26.97 -62.06 50.20
N GLN A 695 -27.00 -62.79 51.31
CA GLN A 695 -28.12 -62.81 52.27
C GLN A 695 -29.51 -63.04 51.61
N GLY A 696 -29.57 -63.89 50.58
CA GLY A 696 -30.82 -64.21 49.86
C GLY A 696 -31.29 -63.14 48.85
N GLN A 697 -30.54 -62.06 48.66
CA GLN A 697 -30.81 -61.01 47.67
C GLN A 697 -29.82 -61.09 46.50
N PHE A 698 -30.29 -60.74 45.29
CA PHE A 698 -29.48 -60.71 44.08
C PHE A 698 -29.09 -59.29 43.71
N TYR A 699 -27.79 -59.05 43.63
CA TYR A 699 -27.21 -57.78 43.18
C TYR A 699 -26.62 -57.95 41.79
N VAL A 700 -26.96 -57.05 40.86
CA VAL A 700 -26.49 -57.12 39.47
C VAL A 700 -25.73 -55.84 39.12
N PHE A 701 -24.48 -55.99 38.72
CA PHE A 701 -23.56 -54.89 38.42
C PHE A 701 -23.20 -54.86 36.94
N ALA A 702 -23.29 -53.69 36.32
CA ALA A 702 -22.98 -53.48 34.91
C ALA A 702 -21.51 -53.10 34.64
N SER A 703 -20.79 -52.61 35.66
CA SER A 703 -19.37 -52.27 35.58
C SER A 703 -18.60 -52.76 36.80
N LYS A 704 -17.27 -52.86 36.65
CA LYS A 704 -16.34 -53.26 37.70
C LYS A 704 -16.39 -52.27 38.87
N GLU A 705 -16.42 -50.97 38.58
CA GLU A 705 -16.39 -49.88 39.56
C GLU A 705 -17.67 -49.87 40.41
N ALA A 706 -18.83 -50.08 39.76
CA ALA A 706 -20.10 -50.21 40.46
C ALA A 706 -20.12 -51.43 41.38
N ALA A 707 -19.57 -52.56 40.91
CA ALA A 707 -19.44 -53.76 41.73
C ALA A 707 -18.48 -53.54 42.92
N GLU A 708 -17.30 -52.96 42.71
CA GLU A 708 -16.32 -52.68 43.77
C GLU A 708 -16.88 -51.74 44.84
N LYS A 709 -17.49 -50.63 44.42
CA LYS A 709 -18.05 -49.64 45.34
C LYS A 709 -19.15 -50.24 46.23
N GLU A 710 -20.04 -51.03 45.64
CA GLU A 710 -21.21 -51.54 46.35
C GLU A 710 -20.89 -52.80 47.15
N LEU A 711 -20.09 -53.72 46.60
CA LEU A 711 -19.68 -54.93 47.30
C LEU A 711 -18.73 -54.63 48.47
N ARG A 712 -17.91 -53.56 48.40
CA ARG A 712 -17.12 -53.09 49.56
C ARG A 712 -18.00 -52.68 50.74
N LYS A 713 -19.21 -52.17 50.47
CA LYS A 713 -20.19 -51.83 51.52
C LYS A 713 -20.96 -53.05 52.00
N LEU A 714 -21.43 -53.89 51.06
CA LEU A 714 -22.32 -55.01 51.36
C LEU A 714 -21.62 -56.18 52.05
N ILE A 715 -20.33 -56.39 51.76
CA ILE A 715 -19.54 -57.52 52.25
C ILE A 715 -18.25 -56.97 52.88
N PRO A 716 -18.30 -56.58 54.17
CA PRO A 716 -17.13 -56.08 54.89
C PRO A 716 -15.97 -57.08 54.84
N GLY A 717 -14.79 -56.64 54.40
CA GLY A 717 -13.58 -57.48 54.28
C GLY A 717 -13.38 -58.18 52.91
N LEU A 718 -14.28 -57.99 51.94
CA LEU A 718 -14.12 -58.56 50.59
C LEU A 718 -13.09 -57.80 49.73
N PHE A 719 -12.85 -56.51 50.01
CA PHE A 719 -12.05 -55.61 49.16
C PHE A 719 -10.81 -55.02 49.79
#